data_AF-A0A7H8M8N6-F1
#
_entry.id   AF-A0A7H8M8N6-F1
#
_cell.length_a   1.000
_cell.length_b   1.000
_cell.length_c   1.000
_cell.angle_alpha   90.00
_cell.angle_beta   90.00
_cell.angle_gamma   90.00
#
_symmetry.space_group_name_H-M   'P 1'
#
loop_
_entity.id
_entity.type
_entity.pdbx_description
1 polymer ?
#
loop_
_entity_poly.entity_id
_entity_poly.type
_entity_poly.pdbx_seq_one_letter_code
_entity_poly.pdbx_strand_id
1 'polypeptide(L)'
;MILLVALLGLALQVSPQTTHAVQKWALPVIVLCMLLIPLVLAWEKAQDRRSFARPMWRADRSPYPGLDAFTEEDDGVFFGRDGEVHELMERLRPGSGTRSIAVTGPSGVGKSSLLHAGVLPRLRQQRAWIVLPSLTPEDDPYRCLGYVLADAAGSGDAERIAADLRDRPADLLRHLDALRRGRRNRSLLLVVDQAEELLTLTGPERSRAFLGMLRDALDADPKLWVVLVFRAEFLTAFLSGEHAGLFRHPFTVTALDRAALRTVIREPAERAGIAFEPPELVAQMADDTGDGTALPLLAYLLHELYLRVGRDGTITAEHYRRTGGVDGALTRRADRVMRELEALEPAPPVLETLLKFVRFTEGRPTRRRVPASELDDAGRLVVDAFVRERLCTSGEEGDQAVFDVSHEALFSAWAPLRQTIALHAEALRRLADLAQWAAEWDRYGRQEAYLLRGERLAAARKWLAEADGLAAAEPLVTEFVEISHRSDGVAMRRLADSIARQALTGFRTDPEHSLLLALAAHEECAPTPLARRALSAALAVSRVRGVLRGHDDRVWAVAWSPDGALLATASSDRTVRLWDAQGGEVAVLRGHEAPVVGLAWSPDGLRLASASDDGTVRVWDAAARTRVALLRGHGDMVWGVAWSPDGTRLASASRDGDIRIWDPADGTATATLSGHDGWVRDVAWSPDGTRLASASDDRTVRIWDAAGGRETAVLAGHEDTVRTAVWSPDGTRVASGSYDRTARVWDVATGASGPVLTGHADIVWAVAWSPDGARLATASHDRTIRLWSAAEGTELAVFRGHAEALRAVAWSPDGARLATGSNDRTVRFWDAERAAEVAVMRGHERAVSAVGWSAGGIASASHDGTVRIWDDAVAGGGPRVLSGHTDEVWDVAWSPDGTRLATASRDRTVRVWSADGAEESVLAEHGDWVRAVAWSPDGTRLASVSDDRTVRVQAPDGSAPLVLDGHEDTVRAVSWSPDGERIATGSQDGAVLIWEARTGLRVTALTVPQGAVRAVAWSPDGAHIAALSGDRAVRVWNAAEGAEVSVLSGHDGWLWSVAWSPDGRVLATASADRTVRLWDALAGRELSVAAVHDDDIWDVAWSPDGARVATASGDRTVRVWEVVTDGAALVERARTRVFRRLTPDERHTLMIPAPRPAPEPADA
;
A
#
# COMPACT_ATOMS: atom_id res chain seq x y z
N MET A 1 56.53 -55.50 4.94
CA MET A 1 57.78 -54.69 4.90
C MET A 1 57.89 -53.75 6.09
N ILE A 2 57.01 -52.75 6.22
CA ILE A 2 57.00 -51.83 7.39
C ILE A 2 56.85 -52.60 8.71
N LEU A 3 56.00 -53.63 8.74
CA LEU A 3 55.82 -54.50 9.91
C LEU A 3 57.09 -55.31 10.26
N LEU A 4 57.85 -55.74 9.24
CA LEU A 4 59.05 -56.56 9.43
C LEU A 4 60.23 -55.70 9.93
N VAL A 5 60.34 -54.46 9.42
CA VAL A 5 61.31 -53.46 9.89
C VAL A 5 60.98 -52.98 11.31
N ALA A 6 59.69 -52.80 11.61
CA ALA A 6 59.22 -52.47 12.96
C ALA A 6 59.50 -53.62 13.96
N LEU A 7 59.27 -54.87 13.56
CA LEU A 7 59.57 -56.05 14.39
C LEU A 7 61.08 -56.26 14.60
N LEU A 8 61.92 -55.99 13.59
CA LEU A 8 63.38 -56.03 13.75
C LEU A 8 63.88 -54.92 14.68
N GLY A 9 63.29 -53.71 14.59
CA GLY A 9 63.58 -52.59 15.48
C GLY A 9 63.17 -52.85 16.93
N LEU A 10 62.03 -53.51 17.16
CA LEU A 10 61.59 -53.94 18.49
C LEU A 10 62.46 -55.08 19.06
N ALA A 11 62.91 -56.02 18.23
CA ALA A 11 63.76 -57.14 18.66
C ALA A 11 65.18 -56.69 19.07
N LEU A 12 65.67 -55.57 18.52
CA LEU A 12 66.98 -54.98 18.84
C LEU A 12 67.01 -54.21 20.17
N GLN A 13 65.86 -53.90 20.77
CA GLN A 13 65.77 -53.16 22.04
C GLN A 13 65.68 -54.04 23.30
N VAL A 14 65.61 -55.38 23.17
CA VAL A 14 65.42 -56.29 24.30
C VAL A 14 66.65 -57.19 24.49
N SER A 15 67.52 -56.79 25.42
CA SER A 15 68.68 -57.54 25.98
C SER A 15 69.92 -57.73 25.09
N PRO A 16 71.16 -57.55 25.61
CA PRO A 16 72.41 -57.73 24.84
C PRO A 16 72.71 -59.17 24.40
N GLN A 17 71.94 -60.17 24.83
CA GLN A 17 72.16 -61.58 24.45
C GLN A 17 71.35 -62.04 23.24
N THR A 18 70.33 -61.29 22.79
CA THR A 18 69.47 -61.66 21.65
C THR A 18 69.99 -61.11 20.31
N THR A 19 70.88 -60.12 20.33
CA THR A 19 71.42 -59.41 19.16
C THR A 19 72.25 -60.31 18.23
N HIS A 20 72.93 -61.32 18.77
CA HIS A 20 73.81 -62.18 17.99
C HIS A 20 73.08 -63.25 17.17
N ALA A 21 71.86 -63.63 17.57
CA ALA A 21 71.03 -64.61 16.88
C ALA A 21 70.25 -63.98 15.71
N VAL A 22 69.75 -62.75 15.91
CA VAL A 22 68.96 -62.03 14.90
C VAL A 22 69.81 -61.61 13.68
N GLN A 23 71.07 -61.22 13.89
CA GLN A 23 71.98 -60.89 12.77
C GLN A 23 72.30 -62.10 11.87
N LYS A 24 72.31 -63.33 12.41
CA LYS A 24 72.66 -64.53 11.64
C LYS A 24 71.56 -64.97 10.66
N TRP A 25 70.30 -64.63 10.94
CA TRP A 25 69.14 -65.04 10.14
C TRP A 25 68.49 -63.90 9.33
N ALA A 26 68.80 -62.64 9.62
CA ALA A 26 68.23 -61.51 8.90
C ALA A 26 68.76 -61.39 7.45
N LEU A 27 70.05 -61.63 7.23
CA LEU A 27 70.68 -61.45 5.92
C LEU A 27 70.15 -62.43 4.84
N PRO A 28 69.98 -63.74 5.11
CA PRO A 28 69.41 -64.68 4.14
C PRO A 28 67.95 -64.38 3.78
N VAL A 29 67.14 -63.93 4.76
CA VAL A 29 65.72 -63.63 4.56
C VAL A 29 65.52 -62.39 3.68
N ILE A 30 66.36 -61.36 3.84
CA ILE A 30 66.31 -60.15 3.02
C ILE A 30 66.67 -60.47 1.55
N VAL A 31 67.70 -61.30 1.33
CA VAL A 31 68.10 -61.72 -0.03
C VAL A 31 67.01 -62.56 -0.70
N LEU A 32 66.35 -63.45 0.05
CA LEU A 32 65.22 -64.24 -0.45
C LEU A 32 64.03 -63.34 -0.84
N CYS A 33 63.71 -62.32 -0.02
CA CYS A 33 62.66 -61.36 -0.35
C CYS A 33 63.00 -60.51 -1.59
N MET A 34 64.26 -60.09 -1.76
CA MET A 34 64.66 -59.31 -2.94
C MET A 34 64.56 -60.09 -4.27
N LEU A 35 64.68 -61.41 -4.25
CA LEU A 35 64.51 -62.26 -5.43
C LEU A 35 63.03 -62.60 -5.74
N LEU A 36 62.20 -62.76 -4.71
CA LEU A 36 60.77 -63.09 -4.86
C LEU A 36 59.92 -61.91 -5.35
N ILE A 37 60.25 -60.68 -4.96
CA ILE A 37 59.48 -59.48 -5.31
C ILE A 37 59.39 -59.24 -6.83
N PRO A 38 60.50 -59.24 -7.61
CA PRO A 38 60.40 -59.05 -9.06
C PRO A 38 59.67 -60.20 -9.77
N LEU A 39 59.74 -61.43 -9.24
CA LEU A 39 59.05 -62.58 -9.79
C LEU A 39 57.53 -62.51 -9.59
N VAL A 40 57.09 -62.08 -8.40
CA VAL A 40 55.67 -61.87 -8.10
C VAL A 40 55.10 -60.69 -8.90
N LEU A 41 55.83 -59.59 -9.02
CA LEU A 41 55.42 -58.44 -9.83
C LEU A 41 55.35 -58.78 -11.33
N ALA A 42 56.27 -59.61 -11.85
CA ALA A 42 56.21 -60.09 -13.23
C ALA A 42 55.03 -61.05 -13.47
N TRP A 43 54.70 -61.88 -12.48
CA TRP A 43 53.55 -62.78 -12.52
C TRP A 43 52.22 -62.01 -12.47
N GLU A 44 52.10 -61.01 -11.60
CA GLU A 44 50.94 -60.12 -11.48
C GLU A 44 50.71 -59.31 -12.77
N LYS A 45 51.78 -58.75 -13.34
CA LYS A 45 51.74 -58.00 -14.61
C LYS A 45 51.41 -58.88 -15.83
N ALA A 46 51.72 -60.18 -15.77
CA ALA A 46 51.33 -61.15 -16.80
C ALA A 46 49.88 -61.63 -16.64
N GLN A 47 49.35 -61.62 -15.41
CA GLN A 47 47.95 -61.93 -15.11
C GLN A 47 47.02 -60.79 -15.58
N ASP A 48 47.40 -59.53 -15.33
CA ASP A 48 46.68 -58.34 -15.81
C ASP A 48 46.63 -58.26 -17.34
N ARG A 49 47.69 -58.67 -18.05
CA ARG A 49 47.67 -58.71 -19.52
C ARG A 49 46.73 -59.76 -20.11
N ARG A 50 46.41 -60.83 -19.36
CA ARG A 50 45.50 -61.89 -19.82
C ARG A 50 44.03 -61.61 -19.47
N SER A 51 43.75 -60.85 -18.41
CA SER A 51 42.39 -60.49 -17.99
C SER A 51 41.76 -59.31 -18.76
N PHE A 52 42.56 -58.56 -19.53
CA PHE A 52 42.11 -57.41 -20.33
C PHE A 52 42.23 -57.60 -21.86
N ALA A 53 42.46 -58.83 -22.33
CA ALA A 53 42.50 -59.13 -23.77
C ALA A 53 41.09 -59.02 -24.37
N ARG A 54 40.90 -58.07 -25.30
CA ARG A 54 39.59 -57.79 -25.92
C ARG A 54 39.19 -58.88 -26.92
N PRO A 55 37.92 -59.32 -26.93
CA PRO A 55 37.43 -60.33 -27.86
C PRO A 55 37.39 -59.80 -29.31
N MET A 56 37.29 -60.73 -30.26
CA MET A 56 37.13 -60.42 -31.68
C MET A 56 35.72 -59.88 -31.93
N TRP A 57 35.62 -58.64 -32.42
CA TRP A 57 34.35 -57.98 -32.75
C TRP A 57 33.66 -58.65 -33.95
N ARG A 58 32.32 -58.73 -33.92
CA ARG A 58 31.52 -59.29 -35.02
C ARG A 58 31.35 -58.24 -36.12
N ALA A 59 31.82 -58.58 -37.31
CA ALA A 59 31.97 -57.62 -38.41
C ALA A 59 30.69 -57.37 -39.25
N ASP A 60 29.50 -57.66 -38.70
CA ASP A 60 28.17 -57.48 -39.30
C ASP A 60 27.40 -56.27 -38.77
N ARG A 61 27.97 -55.50 -37.82
CA ARG A 61 27.36 -54.32 -37.21
C ARG A 61 28.22 -53.07 -37.39
N SER A 62 27.70 -51.91 -37.01
CA SER A 62 28.50 -50.67 -36.94
C SER A 62 29.43 -50.71 -35.73
N PRO A 63 30.70 -50.25 -35.84
CA PRO A 63 31.59 -50.09 -34.68
C PRO A 63 31.14 -48.95 -33.74
N TYR A 64 30.20 -48.11 -34.20
CA TYR A 64 29.59 -47.02 -33.42
C TYR A 64 28.09 -47.27 -33.26
N PRO A 65 27.55 -47.32 -32.02
CA PRO A 65 26.13 -47.60 -31.77
C PRO A 65 25.19 -46.40 -32.03
N GLY A 66 25.74 -45.21 -32.34
CA GLY A 66 24.92 -44.01 -32.56
C GLY A 66 24.47 -43.39 -31.24
N LEU A 67 23.16 -43.15 -31.09
CA LEU A 67 22.57 -42.61 -29.85
C LEU A 67 22.30 -43.70 -28.80
N ASP A 68 22.44 -44.97 -29.16
CA ASP A 68 22.29 -46.09 -28.23
C ASP A 68 23.56 -46.29 -27.39
N ALA A 69 23.40 -46.81 -26.17
CA ALA A 69 24.54 -47.14 -25.32
C ALA A 69 25.29 -48.37 -25.84
N PHE A 70 26.63 -48.36 -25.75
CA PHE A 70 27.43 -49.56 -25.99
C PHE A 70 26.98 -50.71 -25.08
N THR A 71 26.79 -51.88 -25.68
CA THR A 71 26.36 -53.11 -25.02
C THR A 71 27.54 -54.03 -24.72
N GLU A 72 27.30 -55.14 -24.03
CA GLU A 72 28.32 -56.16 -23.75
C GLU A 72 28.94 -56.77 -25.01
N GLU A 73 28.20 -56.82 -26.12
CA GLU A 73 28.69 -57.36 -27.40
C GLU A 73 29.74 -56.42 -28.05
N ASP A 74 29.79 -55.16 -27.59
CA ASP A 74 30.64 -54.10 -28.15
C ASP A 74 31.99 -53.94 -27.41
N ASP A 75 32.34 -54.80 -26.45
CA ASP A 75 33.65 -54.78 -25.75
C ASP A 75 34.84 -54.79 -26.73
N GLY A 76 34.67 -55.47 -27.87
CA GLY A 76 35.64 -55.50 -28.96
C GLY A 76 35.86 -54.16 -29.66
N VAL A 77 35.00 -53.17 -29.47
CA VAL A 77 35.09 -51.83 -30.10
C VAL A 77 34.93 -50.68 -29.10
N PHE A 78 34.92 -50.95 -27.80
CA PHE A 78 34.78 -49.94 -26.75
C PHE A 78 36.14 -49.40 -26.27
N PHE A 79 36.56 -48.21 -26.70
CA PHE A 79 37.88 -47.63 -26.38
C PHE A 79 37.83 -46.34 -25.56
N GLY A 80 38.98 -45.87 -25.07
CA GLY A 80 39.14 -44.55 -24.45
C GLY A 80 38.78 -44.46 -22.96
N ARG A 81 38.36 -45.57 -22.33
CA ARG A 81 37.95 -45.65 -20.92
C ARG A 81 38.66 -46.75 -20.11
N ASP A 82 39.80 -47.24 -20.60
CA ASP A 82 40.49 -48.38 -20.00
C ASP A 82 40.93 -48.13 -18.55
N GLY A 83 41.27 -46.88 -18.21
CA GLY A 83 41.65 -46.48 -16.85
C GLY A 83 40.48 -46.55 -15.87
N GLU A 84 39.32 -46.01 -16.25
CA GLU A 84 38.10 -46.06 -15.44
C GLU A 84 37.56 -47.48 -15.30
N VAL A 85 37.65 -48.30 -16.36
CA VAL A 85 37.31 -49.74 -16.28
C VAL A 85 38.22 -50.44 -15.27
N HIS A 86 39.53 -50.18 -15.30
CA HIS A 86 40.48 -50.78 -14.37
C HIS A 86 40.19 -50.37 -12.92
N GLU A 87 39.96 -49.08 -12.66
CA GLU A 87 39.67 -48.58 -11.31
C GLU A 87 38.34 -49.14 -10.77
N LEU A 88 37.29 -49.21 -11.59
CA LEU A 88 36.02 -49.77 -11.14
C LEU A 88 36.14 -51.29 -10.88
N MET A 89 36.95 -52.01 -11.67
CA MET A 89 37.27 -53.42 -11.43
C MET A 89 38.07 -53.64 -10.13
N GLU A 90 38.96 -52.71 -9.74
CA GLU A 90 39.64 -52.73 -8.44
C GLU A 90 38.67 -52.54 -7.27
N ARG A 91 37.72 -51.60 -7.41
CA ARG A 91 36.68 -51.36 -6.38
C ARG A 91 35.75 -52.58 -6.23
N LEU A 92 35.48 -53.27 -7.34
CA LEU A 92 34.73 -54.54 -7.41
C LEU A 92 35.62 -55.77 -7.15
N ARG A 93 36.54 -55.70 -6.18
CA ARG A 93 37.32 -56.86 -5.70
C ARG A 93 36.76 -57.42 -4.39
N PRO A 94 36.50 -58.75 -4.31
CA PRO A 94 36.07 -59.38 -3.06
C PRO A 94 37.10 -59.16 -1.94
N GLY A 95 36.70 -58.47 -0.87
CA GLY A 95 37.59 -58.08 0.24
C GLY A 95 37.84 -56.57 0.37
N SER A 96 37.41 -55.76 -0.61
CA SER A 96 37.28 -54.31 -0.43
C SER A 96 36.09 -54.01 0.51
N GLY A 97 36.22 -53.04 1.42
CA GLY A 97 35.28 -52.85 2.53
C GLY A 97 33.86 -52.36 2.17
N THR A 98 33.58 -52.05 0.90
CA THR A 98 32.35 -51.39 0.45
C THR A 98 31.68 -52.18 -0.68
N ARG A 99 30.46 -52.67 -0.45
CA ARG A 99 29.72 -53.58 -1.35
C ARG A 99 28.62 -52.89 -2.18
N SER A 100 28.41 -51.59 -1.97
CA SER A 100 27.55 -50.73 -2.78
C SER A 100 28.41 -49.64 -3.43
N ILE A 101 28.32 -49.50 -4.76
CA ILE A 101 29.07 -48.49 -5.52
C ILE A 101 28.09 -47.62 -6.30
N ALA A 102 28.19 -46.31 -6.10
CA ALA A 102 27.40 -45.33 -6.85
C ALA A 102 28.23 -44.81 -8.03
N VAL A 103 27.91 -45.20 -9.26
CA VAL A 103 28.56 -44.67 -10.47
C VAL A 103 27.80 -43.43 -10.91
N THR A 104 28.46 -42.28 -10.88
CA THR A 104 27.83 -40.98 -11.10
C THR A 104 28.59 -40.12 -12.10
N GLY A 105 27.93 -39.19 -12.77
CA GLY A 105 28.56 -38.30 -13.76
C GLY A 105 27.54 -37.57 -14.62
N PRO A 106 27.95 -36.52 -15.37
CA PRO A 106 27.06 -35.73 -16.21
C PRO A 106 26.29 -36.57 -17.24
N SER A 107 25.20 -36.04 -17.78
CA SER A 107 24.46 -36.72 -18.85
C SER A 107 25.35 -36.89 -20.10
N GLY A 108 25.20 -38.01 -20.82
CA GLY A 108 25.92 -38.24 -22.08
C GLY A 108 27.39 -38.67 -21.99
N VAL A 109 28.02 -38.72 -20.81
CA VAL A 109 29.47 -39.05 -20.67
C VAL A 109 29.82 -40.54 -20.85
N GLY A 110 28.83 -41.41 -21.09
CA GLY A 110 29.02 -42.84 -21.33
C GLY A 110 29.04 -43.73 -20.08
N LYS A 111 28.31 -43.36 -19.00
CA LYS A 111 28.26 -44.13 -17.74
C LYS A 111 27.77 -45.57 -17.92
N SER A 112 26.62 -45.74 -18.58
CA SER A 112 26.05 -47.06 -18.85
C SER A 112 26.95 -47.84 -19.80
N SER A 113 27.52 -47.19 -20.83
CA SER A 113 28.48 -47.81 -21.76
C SER A 113 29.77 -48.29 -21.07
N LEU A 114 30.30 -47.54 -20.09
CA LEU A 114 31.44 -47.96 -19.28
C LEU A 114 31.16 -49.27 -18.54
N LEU A 115 29.96 -49.38 -17.97
CA LEU A 115 29.55 -50.57 -17.22
C LEU A 115 29.29 -51.75 -18.16
N HIS A 116 28.43 -51.57 -19.16
CA HIS A 116 27.97 -52.64 -20.06
C HIS A 116 29.05 -53.14 -21.01
N ALA A 117 29.81 -52.28 -21.68
CA ALA A 117 30.84 -52.71 -22.62
C ALA A 117 32.21 -52.91 -21.97
N GLY A 118 32.49 -52.22 -20.86
CA GLY A 118 33.76 -52.29 -20.16
C GLY A 118 33.80 -53.31 -19.03
N VAL A 119 32.92 -53.17 -18.03
CA VAL A 119 33.12 -53.82 -16.72
C VAL A 119 32.42 -55.19 -16.66
N LEU A 120 31.15 -55.27 -17.05
CA LEU A 120 30.35 -56.50 -16.95
C LEU A 120 30.91 -57.69 -17.76
N PRO A 121 31.40 -57.51 -19.02
CA PRO A 121 31.97 -58.61 -19.80
C PRO A 121 33.20 -59.22 -19.11
N ARG A 122 34.03 -58.40 -18.48
CA ARG A 122 35.23 -58.81 -17.74
C ARG A 122 34.88 -59.56 -16.45
N LEU A 123 33.85 -59.12 -15.73
CA LEU A 123 33.37 -59.80 -14.52
C LEU A 123 32.72 -61.15 -14.85
N ARG A 124 31.95 -61.26 -15.95
CA ARG A 124 31.35 -62.54 -16.39
C ARG A 124 32.40 -63.60 -16.75
N GLN A 125 33.58 -63.19 -17.22
CA GLN A 125 34.70 -64.12 -17.50
C GLN A 125 35.37 -64.65 -16.20
N GLN A 126 35.22 -63.95 -15.08
CA GLN A 126 35.77 -64.38 -13.80
C GLN A 126 34.88 -65.43 -13.13
N ARG A 127 35.44 -66.61 -12.82
CA ARG A 127 34.71 -67.70 -12.14
C ARG A 127 34.23 -67.35 -10.72
N ALA A 128 34.70 -66.24 -10.14
CA ALA A 128 34.32 -65.77 -8.82
C ALA A 128 32.96 -65.05 -8.78
N TRP A 129 32.41 -64.64 -9.92
CA TRP A 129 31.21 -63.82 -10.01
C TRP A 129 30.01 -64.55 -10.61
N ILE A 130 28.82 -64.11 -10.21
CA ILE A 130 27.54 -64.33 -10.89
C ILE A 130 26.99 -62.92 -11.13
N VAL A 131 26.97 -62.49 -12.39
CA VAL A 131 26.53 -61.14 -12.79
C VAL A 131 25.10 -61.25 -13.29
N LEU A 132 24.17 -60.58 -12.62
CA LEU A 132 22.77 -60.50 -13.03
C LEU A 132 22.62 -59.54 -14.22
N PRO A 133 21.59 -59.72 -15.06
CA PRO A 133 21.16 -58.68 -16.00
C PRO A 133 20.97 -57.34 -15.27
N SER A 134 21.23 -56.23 -15.95
CA SER A 134 21.01 -54.91 -15.38
C SER A 134 19.52 -54.59 -15.27
N LEU A 135 19.18 -53.89 -14.19
CA LEU A 135 17.85 -53.41 -13.88
C LEU A 135 17.73 -51.92 -14.23
N THR A 136 16.75 -51.54 -15.04
CA THR A 136 16.26 -50.16 -15.13
C THR A 136 14.95 -50.05 -14.32
N PRO A 137 14.86 -49.17 -13.30
CA PRO A 137 13.73 -49.14 -12.37
C PRO A 137 12.36 -48.85 -12.97
N GLU A 138 12.25 -47.98 -13.98
CA GLU A 138 10.98 -47.53 -14.57
C GLU A 138 9.97 -47.05 -13.47
N ASP A 139 8.68 -47.28 -13.66
CA ASP A 139 7.59 -46.94 -12.73
C ASP A 139 7.35 -48.04 -11.65
N ASP A 140 7.67 -49.30 -11.95
CA ASP A 140 7.64 -50.44 -11.01
C ASP A 140 8.99 -51.17 -10.90
N PRO A 141 9.88 -50.77 -9.96
CA PRO A 141 11.19 -51.39 -9.80
C PRO A 141 11.14 -52.86 -9.36
N TYR A 142 10.03 -53.31 -8.74
CA TYR A 142 9.86 -54.69 -8.33
C TYR A 142 9.56 -55.61 -9.51
N ARG A 143 8.75 -55.13 -10.47
CA ARG A 143 8.50 -55.83 -11.74
C ARG A 143 9.82 -56.05 -12.48
N CYS A 144 10.58 -54.97 -12.66
CA CYS A 144 11.83 -55.01 -13.38
C CYS A 144 12.87 -55.92 -12.68
N LEU A 145 12.97 -55.88 -11.34
CA LEU A 145 13.84 -56.81 -10.59
C LEU A 145 13.36 -58.27 -10.68
N GLY A 146 12.04 -58.49 -10.70
CA GLY A 146 11.43 -59.81 -10.91
C GLY A 146 11.83 -60.43 -12.24
N TYR A 147 11.81 -59.65 -13.33
CA TYR A 147 12.31 -60.08 -14.64
C TYR A 147 13.80 -60.44 -14.62
N VAL A 148 14.64 -59.60 -14.01
CA VAL A 148 16.09 -59.85 -13.89
C VAL A 148 16.38 -61.16 -13.13
N LEU A 149 15.66 -61.43 -12.04
CA LEU A 149 15.83 -62.63 -11.24
C LEU A 149 15.27 -63.88 -11.94
N ALA A 150 14.16 -63.76 -12.65
CA ALA A 150 13.55 -64.83 -13.42
C ALA A 150 14.46 -65.28 -14.57
N ASP A 151 15.00 -64.30 -15.32
CA ASP A 151 15.94 -64.54 -16.43
C ASP A 151 17.22 -65.23 -15.93
N ALA A 152 17.82 -64.71 -14.85
CA ALA A 152 19.00 -65.31 -14.25
C ALA A 152 18.77 -66.74 -13.71
N ALA A 153 17.54 -67.06 -13.30
CA ALA A 153 17.15 -68.38 -12.81
C ALA A 153 16.70 -69.34 -13.93
N GLY A 154 16.47 -68.86 -15.15
CA GLY A 154 15.84 -69.61 -16.24
C GLY A 154 14.36 -69.95 -15.96
N SER A 155 13.66 -69.12 -15.19
CA SER A 155 12.24 -69.27 -14.83
C SER A 155 11.35 -68.31 -15.61
N GLY A 156 10.13 -68.73 -15.98
CA GLY A 156 9.13 -67.86 -16.61
C GLY A 156 8.29 -67.03 -15.63
N ASP A 157 8.52 -67.16 -14.32
CA ASP A 157 7.64 -66.65 -13.26
C ASP A 157 7.96 -65.20 -12.81
N ALA A 158 8.37 -64.31 -13.72
CA ALA A 158 8.82 -62.95 -13.39
C ALA A 158 7.80 -62.12 -12.59
N GLU A 159 6.53 -62.13 -13.02
CA GLU A 159 5.44 -61.40 -12.35
C GLU A 159 5.15 -61.91 -10.94
N ARG A 160 5.27 -63.23 -10.73
CA ARG A 160 5.08 -63.84 -9.41
C ARG A 160 6.23 -63.46 -8.47
N ILE A 161 7.46 -63.43 -8.97
CA ILE A 161 8.64 -62.97 -8.21
C ILE A 161 8.46 -61.49 -7.85
N ALA A 162 8.01 -60.65 -8.78
CA ALA A 162 7.76 -59.24 -8.52
C ALA A 162 6.69 -59.02 -7.43
N ALA A 163 5.58 -59.76 -7.49
CA ALA A 163 4.54 -59.71 -6.46
C ALA A 163 5.06 -60.18 -5.09
N ASP A 164 5.80 -61.29 -5.04
CA ASP A 164 6.43 -61.80 -3.81
C ASP A 164 7.38 -60.74 -3.19
N LEU A 165 8.14 -60.02 -4.00
CA LEU A 165 9.06 -58.98 -3.53
C LEU A 165 8.34 -57.71 -3.05
N ARG A 166 7.19 -57.35 -3.62
CA ARG A 166 6.34 -56.24 -3.13
C ARG A 166 5.76 -56.56 -1.76
N ASP A 167 5.21 -57.76 -1.60
CA ASP A 167 4.51 -58.15 -0.38
C ASP A 167 5.49 -58.58 0.74
N ARG A 168 6.60 -59.22 0.37
CA ARG A 168 7.60 -59.77 1.30
C ARG A 168 9.02 -59.46 0.80
N PRO A 169 9.55 -58.24 1.01
CA PRO A 169 10.88 -57.82 0.54
C PRO A 169 12.04 -58.75 0.97
N ALA A 170 11.91 -59.42 2.12
CA ALA A 170 12.91 -60.39 2.61
C ALA A 170 13.08 -61.62 1.69
N ASP A 171 12.10 -61.93 0.83
CA ASP A 171 12.19 -63.02 -0.15
C ASP A 171 13.28 -62.80 -1.20
N LEU A 172 13.82 -61.57 -1.34
CA LEU A 172 14.96 -61.28 -2.21
C LEU A 172 16.15 -62.20 -1.91
N LEU A 173 16.47 -62.42 -0.62
CA LEU A 173 17.56 -63.32 -0.22
C LEU A 173 17.32 -64.76 -0.66
N ARG A 174 16.06 -65.24 -0.58
CA ARG A 174 15.68 -66.58 -1.04
C ARG A 174 15.90 -66.74 -2.53
N HIS A 175 15.58 -65.72 -3.32
CA HIS A 175 15.81 -65.71 -4.77
C HIS A 175 17.31 -65.66 -5.11
N LEU A 176 18.08 -64.80 -4.44
CA LEU A 176 19.54 -64.72 -4.62
C LEU A 176 20.26 -66.02 -4.22
N ASP A 177 19.85 -66.67 -3.13
CA ASP A 177 20.41 -67.96 -2.70
C ASP A 177 20.08 -69.11 -3.67
N ALA A 178 18.90 -69.07 -4.30
CA ALA A 178 18.54 -70.03 -5.33
C ALA A 178 19.50 -69.97 -6.53
N LEU A 179 19.92 -68.77 -6.94
CA LEU A 179 20.89 -68.54 -8.01
C LEU A 179 22.30 -69.06 -7.67
N ARG A 180 22.62 -69.22 -6.38
CA ARG A 180 23.92 -69.75 -5.90
C ARG A 180 23.97 -71.26 -5.69
N ARG A 181 22.87 -72.00 -5.88
CA ARG A 181 22.85 -73.46 -5.63
C ARG A 181 23.94 -74.17 -6.45
N GLY A 182 24.88 -74.82 -5.75
CA GLY A 182 26.08 -75.46 -6.34
C GLY A 182 27.31 -74.57 -6.53
N ARG A 183 27.22 -73.26 -6.23
CA ARG A 183 28.27 -72.24 -6.42
C ARG A 183 28.42 -71.29 -5.22
N ARG A 184 28.27 -71.81 -3.99
CA ARG A 184 28.20 -71.03 -2.73
C ARG A 184 29.38 -70.10 -2.44
N ASN A 185 30.52 -70.24 -3.14
CA ASN A 185 31.67 -69.37 -2.95
C ASN A 185 31.77 -68.17 -3.92
N ARG A 186 30.75 -67.94 -4.76
CA ARG A 186 30.73 -66.83 -5.73
C ARG A 186 29.96 -65.61 -5.22
N SER A 187 30.42 -64.43 -5.60
CA SER A 187 29.74 -63.15 -5.34
C SER A 187 28.66 -62.89 -6.40
N LEU A 188 27.54 -62.30 -5.99
CA LEU A 188 26.44 -61.86 -6.87
C LEU A 188 26.55 -60.35 -7.09
N LEU A 189 26.45 -59.91 -8.34
CA LEU A 189 26.40 -58.49 -8.70
C LEU A 189 25.02 -58.15 -9.27
N LEU A 190 24.34 -57.20 -8.62
CA LEU A 190 23.14 -56.54 -9.11
C LEU A 190 23.50 -55.13 -9.61
N VAL A 191 23.12 -54.82 -10.84
CA VAL A 191 23.30 -53.49 -11.42
C VAL A 191 21.94 -52.82 -11.53
N VAL A 192 21.81 -51.62 -10.98
CA VAL A 192 20.66 -50.73 -11.17
C VAL A 192 21.14 -49.57 -12.05
N ASP A 193 20.82 -49.65 -13.34
CA ASP A 193 21.11 -48.58 -14.30
C ASP A 193 20.00 -47.52 -14.24
N GLN A 194 20.32 -46.27 -14.58
CA GLN A 194 19.39 -45.13 -14.49
C GLN A 194 18.67 -45.04 -13.13
N ALA A 195 19.40 -45.21 -12.03
CA ALA A 195 18.84 -45.23 -10.69
C ALA A 195 18.12 -43.92 -10.32
N GLU A 196 18.37 -42.80 -11.01
CA GLU A 196 17.58 -41.56 -10.84
C GLU A 196 16.08 -41.75 -11.12
N GLU A 197 15.67 -42.76 -11.88
CA GLU A 197 14.25 -43.08 -12.13
C GLU A 197 13.52 -43.43 -10.84
N LEU A 198 14.23 -43.95 -9.83
CA LEU A 198 13.67 -44.13 -8.48
C LEU A 198 13.24 -42.82 -7.83
N LEU A 199 13.77 -41.67 -8.26
CA LEU A 199 13.35 -40.36 -7.77
C LEU A 199 12.40 -39.66 -8.74
N THR A 200 12.50 -39.94 -10.04
CA THR A 200 11.80 -39.16 -11.08
C THR A 200 10.60 -39.85 -11.72
N LEU A 201 10.51 -41.18 -11.66
CA LEU A 201 9.44 -41.99 -12.27
C LEU A 201 8.74 -42.90 -11.25
N THR A 202 9.49 -43.42 -10.28
CA THR A 202 8.93 -44.20 -9.17
C THR A 202 8.41 -43.27 -8.07
N GLY A 203 7.18 -43.49 -7.58
CA GLY A 203 6.63 -42.72 -6.45
C GLY A 203 7.50 -42.80 -5.18
N PRO A 204 7.53 -41.76 -4.32
CA PRO A 204 8.51 -41.61 -3.24
C PRO A 204 8.44 -42.73 -2.18
N GLU A 205 7.24 -43.25 -1.89
CA GLU A 205 7.08 -44.36 -0.95
C GLU A 205 7.61 -45.68 -1.51
N ARG A 206 7.32 -45.96 -2.78
CA ARG A 206 7.76 -47.17 -3.48
C ARG A 206 9.28 -47.18 -3.67
N SER A 207 9.86 -46.03 -4.01
CA SER A 207 11.31 -45.82 -4.10
C SER A 207 12.02 -46.09 -2.77
N ARG A 208 11.48 -45.53 -1.67
CA ARG A 208 12.00 -45.76 -0.32
C ARG A 208 11.96 -47.25 0.04
N ALA A 209 10.82 -47.90 -0.18
CA ALA A 209 10.66 -49.33 0.13
C ALA A 209 11.63 -50.23 -0.69
N PHE A 210 11.84 -49.91 -1.97
CA PHE A 210 12.75 -50.66 -2.84
C PHE A 210 14.22 -50.50 -2.42
N LEU A 211 14.66 -49.28 -2.12
CA LEU A 211 16.01 -49.02 -1.61
C LEU A 211 16.24 -49.64 -0.23
N GLY A 212 15.22 -49.64 0.64
CA GLY A 212 15.25 -50.34 1.92
C GLY A 212 15.49 -51.84 1.75
N MET A 213 14.76 -52.49 0.85
CA MET A 213 14.95 -53.92 0.50
C MET A 213 16.38 -54.23 0.04
N LEU A 214 16.96 -53.40 -0.84
CA LEU A 214 18.33 -53.59 -1.33
C LEU A 214 19.37 -53.44 -0.21
N ARG A 215 19.17 -52.45 0.66
CA ARG A 215 20.03 -52.22 1.83
C ARG A 215 19.96 -53.39 2.81
N ASP A 216 18.76 -53.88 3.11
CA ASP A 216 18.57 -55.01 4.03
C ASP A 216 19.17 -56.30 3.45
N ALA A 217 19.07 -56.52 2.13
CA ALA A 217 19.71 -57.65 1.46
C ALA A 217 21.24 -57.55 1.47
N LEU A 218 21.81 -56.35 1.28
CA LEU A 218 23.25 -56.11 1.37
C LEU A 218 23.77 -56.35 2.80
N ASP A 219 23.02 -55.94 3.82
CA ASP A 219 23.38 -56.16 5.23
C ASP A 219 23.33 -57.64 5.60
N ALA A 220 22.36 -58.39 5.09
CA ALA A 220 22.18 -59.82 5.37
C ALA A 220 23.12 -60.76 4.58
N ASP A 221 23.54 -60.37 3.37
CA ASP A 221 24.31 -61.24 2.47
C ASP A 221 25.73 -60.68 2.18
N PRO A 222 26.81 -61.23 2.79
CA PRO A 222 28.18 -60.75 2.61
C PRO A 222 28.71 -60.89 1.18
N LYS A 223 28.04 -61.66 0.32
CA LYS A 223 28.46 -61.93 -1.07
C LYS A 223 27.59 -61.21 -2.11
N LEU A 224 26.65 -60.36 -1.68
CA LEU A 224 25.88 -59.48 -2.56
C LEU A 224 26.63 -58.15 -2.80
N TRP A 225 26.62 -57.70 -4.04
CA TRP A 225 27.15 -56.42 -4.49
C TRP A 225 26.09 -55.68 -5.30
N VAL A 226 25.99 -54.37 -5.10
CA VAL A 226 25.05 -53.51 -5.82
C VAL A 226 25.81 -52.35 -6.46
N VAL A 227 25.62 -52.14 -7.76
CA VAL A 227 26.12 -50.97 -8.49
C VAL A 227 24.93 -50.13 -8.93
N LEU A 228 24.90 -48.87 -8.52
CA LEU A 228 23.85 -47.91 -8.83
C LEU A 228 24.42 -46.87 -9.80
N VAL A 229 23.89 -46.78 -11.02
CA VAL A 229 24.35 -45.82 -12.05
C VAL A 229 23.33 -44.70 -12.16
N PHE A 230 23.74 -43.44 -11.98
CA PHE A 230 22.83 -42.29 -12.09
C PHE A 230 23.54 -40.97 -12.44
N ARG A 231 22.79 -39.91 -12.73
CA ARG A 231 23.35 -38.58 -13.06
C ARG A 231 23.84 -37.82 -11.82
N ALA A 232 24.90 -37.02 -11.98
CA ALA A 232 25.59 -36.32 -10.88
C ALA A 232 24.70 -35.38 -10.06
N GLU A 233 23.70 -34.74 -10.68
CA GLU A 233 22.79 -33.82 -10.02
C GLU A 233 21.87 -34.50 -8.98
N PHE A 234 21.62 -35.81 -9.10
CA PHE A 234 20.78 -36.56 -8.14
C PHE A 234 21.55 -37.06 -6.93
N LEU A 235 22.89 -36.93 -6.92
CA LEU A 235 23.72 -37.43 -5.83
C LEU A 235 23.33 -36.81 -4.49
N THR A 236 23.07 -35.50 -4.46
CA THR A 236 22.66 -34.80 -3.23
C THR A 236 21.31 -35.28 -2.72
N ALA A 237 20.36 -35.54 -3.62
CA ALA A 237 19.03 -36.04 -3.26
C ALA A 237 19.12 -37.45 -2.65
N PHE A 238 19.91 -38.35 -3.24
CA PHE A 238 20.16 -39.69 -2.69
C PHE A 238 20.94 -39.67 -1.37
N LEU A 239 21.92 -38.77 -1.22
CA LEU A 239 22.68 -38.62 0.03
C LEU A 239 21.88 -37.97 1.17
N SER A 240 20.82 -37.22 0.84
CA SER A 240 19.92 -36.60 1.83
C SER A 240 18.79 -37.55 2.29
N GLY A 241 18.59 -38.67 1.61
CA GLY A 241 17.56 -39.66 1.93
C GLY A 241 17.95 -40.63 3.05
N GLU A 242 16.96 -41.39 3.53
CA GLU A 242 17.11 -42.37 4.62
C GLU A 242 18.14 -43.48 4.32
N HIS A 243 18.31 -43.82 3.04
CA HIS A 243 19.22 -44.88 2.58
C HIS A 243 20.54 -44.35 2.00
N ALA A 244 20.99 -43.17 2.44
CA ALA A 244 22.24 -42.54 1.99
C ALA A 244 23.48 -43.47 2.04
N GLY A 245 23.47 -44.47 2.94
CA GLY A 245 24.51 -45.49 3.06
C GLY A 245 24.85 -46.22 1.76
N LEU A 246 23.86 -46.43 0.88
CA LEU A 246 24.06 -47.08 -0.43
C LEU A 246 24.90 -46.23 -1.40
N PHE A 247 24.95 -44.91 -1.20
CA PHE A 247 25.50 -43.92 -2.13
C PHE A 247 26.79 -43.25 -1.64
N ARG A 248 27.32 -43.63 -0.46
CA ARG A 248 28.47 -42.96 0.20
C ARG A 248 29.80 -43.04 -0.54
N HIS A 249 29.95 -43.96 -1.49
CA HIS A 249 31.20 -44.18 -2.21
C HIS A 249 31.03 -43.93 -3.71
N PRO A 250 30.84 -42.66 -4.13
CA PRO A 250 30.65 -42.35 -5.53
C PRO A 250 31.93 -42.62 -6.35
N PHE A 251 31.74 -43.19 -7.54
CA PHE A 251 32.71 -43.28 -8.61
C PHE A 251 32.28 -42.29 -9.70
N THR A 252 33.02 -41.20 -9.84
CA THR A 252 32.64 -40.12 -10.77
C THR A 252 33.25 -40.36 -12.15
N VAL A 253 32.39 -40.57 -13.15
CA VAL A 253 32.77 -40.62 -14.57
C VAL A 253 32.85 -39.20 -15.10
N THR A 254 34.07 -38.75 -15.42
CA THR A 254 34.33 -37.43 -15.99
C THR A 254 34.17 -37.44 -17.51
N ALA A 255 34.09 -36.27 -18.14
CA ALA A 255 34.12 -36.19 -19.60
C ALA A 255 35.47 -36.68 -20.16
N LEU A 256 35.47 -37.16 -21.42
CA LEU A 256 36.67 -37.62 -22.10
C LEU A 256 37.54 -36.44 -22.51
N ASP A 257 38.85 -36.56 -22.31
CA ASP A 257 39.80 -35.59 -22.85
C ASP A 257 40.00 -35.76 -24.37
N ARG A 258 40.66 -34.81 -25.01
CA ARG A 258 40.87 -34.82 -26.47
C ARG A 258 41.68 -36.02 -26.96
N ALA A 259 42.60 -36.53 -26.15
CA ALA A 259 43.41 -37.69 -26.53
C ALA A 259 42.57 -38.97 -26.50
N ALA A 260 41.71 -39.10 -25.49
CA ALA A 260 40.78 -40.19 -25.34
C ALA A 260 39.67 -40.13 -26.42
N LEU A 261 39.15 -38.94 -26.77
CA LEU A 261 38.21 -38.75 -27.88
C LEU A 261 38.79 -39.22 -29.23
N ARG A 262 40.04 -38.87 -29.53
CA ARG A 262 40.73 -39.38 -30.74
C ARG A 262 40.83 -40.89 -30.75
N THR A 263 41.04 -41.49 -29.58
CA THR A 263 41.12 -42.95 -29.42
C THR A 263 39.75 -43.61 -29.65
N VAL A 264 38.67 -43.01 -29.14
CA VAL A 264 37.29 -43.44 -29.37
C VAL A 264 36.88 -43.35 -30.84
N ILE A 265 37.39 -42.38 -31.60
CA ILE A 265 37.09 -42.22 -33.03
C ILE A 265 37.96 -43.12 -33.93
N ARG A 266 39.22 -43.36 -33.55
CA ARG A 266 40.17 -44.04 -34.45
C ARG A 266 40.15 -45.56 -34.29
N GLU A 267 40.26 -46.05 -33.07
CA GLU A 267 40.49 -47.48 -32.82
C GLU A 267 39.30 -48.38 -33.24
N PRO A 268 38.01 -47.99 -33.02
CA PRO A 268 36.89 -48.77 -33.55
C PRO A 268 36.83 -48.77 -35.08
N ALA A 269 37.15 -47.63 -35.72
CA ALA A 269 37.19 -47.51 -37.17
C ALA A 269 38.30 -48.39 -37.77
N GLU A 270 39.50 -48.39 -37.21
CA GLU A 270 40.60 -49.26 -37.65
C GLU A 270 40.22 -50.75 -37.55
N ARG A 271 39.52 -51.15 -36.49
CA ARG A 271 39.00 -52.53 -36.35
C ARG A 271 37.92 -52.89 -37.37
N ALA A 272 37.17 -51.91 -37.87
CA ALA A 272 36.18 -52.08 -38.93
C ALA A 272 36.74 -51.88 -40.35
N GLY A 273 38.07 -51.66 -40.49
CA GLY A 273 38.74 -51.44 -41.77
C GLY A 273 38.58 -50.02 -42.35
N ILE A 274 38.11 -49.06 -41.55
CA ILE A 274 37.78 -47.71 -42.00
C ILE A 274 38.98 -46.77 -41.80
N ALA A 275 39.33 -46.05 -42.87
CA ALA A 275 40.34 -45.01 -42.85
C ALA A 275 39.72 -43.60 -42.85
N PHE A 276 40.39 -42.64 -42.23
CA PHE A 276 40.00 -41.22 -42.27
C PHE A 276 40.98 -40.44 -43.16
N GLU A 277 40.45 -39.67 -44.11
CA GLU A 277 41.26 -38.86 -45.04
C GLU A 277 40.80 -37.37 -45.06
N PRO A 278 41.69 -36.41 -44.77
CA PRO A 278 43.08 -36.57 -44.36
C PRO A 278 43.18 -37.04 -42.89
N PRO A 279 44.33 -37.55 -42.42
CA PRO A 279 44.49 -38.12 -41.07
C PRO A 279 44.14 -37.16 -39.93
N GLU A 280 44.23 -35.85 -40.16
CA GLU A 280 43.89 -34.80 -39.21
C GLU A 280 42.38 -34.68 -38.96
N LEU A 281 41.54 -35.32 -39.78
CA LEU A 281 40.07 -35.29 -39.64
C LEU A 281 39.61 -35.83 -38.28
N VAL A 282 40.28 -36.85 -37.75
CA VAL A 282 40.00 -37.39 -36.40
C VAL A 282 40.31 -36.36 -35.31
N ALA A 283 41.38 -35.59 -35.48
CA ALA A 283 41.72 -34.52 -34.56
C ALA A 283 40.70 -33.38 -34.64
N GLN A 284 40.25 -33.03 -35.86
CA GLN A 284 39.20 -32.04 -36.09
C GLN A 284 37.86 -32.45 -35.44
N MET A 285 37.41 -33.69 -35.63
CA MET A 285 36.18 -34.21 -35.00
C MET A 285 36.27 -34.19 -33.46
N ALA A 286 37.43 -34.52 -32.91
CA ALA A 286 37.66 -34.47 -31.46
C ALA A 286 37.68 -33.03 -30.91
N ASP A 287 38.24 -32.07 -31.66
CA ASP A 287 38.25 -30.66 -31.30
C ASP A 287 36.83 -30.05 -31.39
N ASP A 288 36.06 -30.42 -32.42
CA ASP A 288 34.67 -29.97 -32.63
C ASP A 288 33.69 -30.53 -31.58
N THR A 289 34.03 -31.64 -30.90
CA THR A 289 33.21 -32.22 -29.81
C THR A 289 33.40 -31.49 -28.47
N GLY A 290 34.38 -30.57 -28.38
CA GLY A 290 34.58 -29.69 -27.23
C GLY A 290 34.99 -30.42 -25.94
N ASP A 291 34.28 -30.16 -24.85
CA ASP A 291 34.58 -30.64 -23.49
C ASP A 291 34.10 -32.08 -23.22
N GLY A 292 33.64 -32.80 -24.25
CA GLY A 292 33.17 -34.19 -24.15
C GLY A 292 31.73 -34.34 -23.66
N THR A 293 30.97 -33.25 -23.46
CA THR A 293 29.52 -33.31 -23.19
C THR A 293 28.68 -33.65 -24.42
N ALA A 294 29.22 -33.42 -25.62
CA ALA A 294 28.61 -33.75 -26.92
C ALA A 294 28.92 -35.18 -27.41
N LEU A 295 29.33 -36.09 -26.52
CA LEU A 295 29.64 -37.48 -26.85
C LEU A 295 28.52 -38.23 -27.60
N PRO A 296 27.23 -38.09 -27.24
CA PRO A 296 26.14 -38.69 -28.00
C PRO A 296 26.03 -38.16 -29.43
N LEU A 297 26.31 -36.86 -29.64
CA LEU A 297 26.30 -36.22 -30.97
C LEU A 297 27.47 -36.71 -31.83
N LEU A 298 28.66 -36.89 -31.22
CA LEU A 298 29.81 -37.49 -31.88
C LEU A 298 29.53 -38.96 -32.26
N ALA A 299 28.96 -39.75 -31.35
CA ALA A 299 28.64 -41.15 -31.63
C ALA A 299 27.60 -41.31 -32.75
N TYR A 300 26.59 -40.44 -32.79
CA TYR A 300 25.62 -40.36 -33.89
C TYR A 300 26.28 -39.99 -35.23
N LEU A 301 27.10 -38.94 -35.24
CA LEU A 301 27.84 -38.52 -36.43
C LEU A 301 28.68 -39.66 -37.01
N LEU A 302 29.44 -40.37 -36.16
CA LEU A 302 30.29 -41.48 -36.59
C LEU A 302 29.48 -42.65 -37.13
N HIS A 303 28.32 -42.93 -36.54
CA HIS A 303 27.38 -43.94 -37.04
C HIS A 303 26.83 -43.57 -38.42
N GLU A 304 26.41 -42.32 -38.63
CA GLU A 304 25.96 -41.82 -39.93
C GLU A 304 27.05 -41.88 -41.01
N LEU A 305 28.28 -41.49 -40.65
CA LEU A 305 29.42 -41.58 -41.56
C LEU A 305 29.74 -43.04 -41.92
N TYR A 306 29.65 -43.96 -40.94
CA TYR A 306 29.79 -45.39 -41.15
C TYR A 306 28.73 -45.94 -42.12
N LEU A 307 27.45 -45.65 -41.89
CA LEU A 307 26.36 -46.14 -42.74
C LEU A 307 26.49 -45.69 -44.21
N ARG A 308 27.07 -44.51 -44.44
CA ARG A 308 27.29 -43.97 -45.79
C ARG A 308 28.46 -44.61 -46.52
N VAL A 309 29.55 -44.86 -45.81
CA VAL A 309 30.82 -45.31 -46.39
C VAL A 309 30.90 -46.84 -46.44
N GLY A 310 30.23 -47.53 -45.52
CA GLY A 310 30.24 -48.98 -45.41
C GLY A 310 31.56 -49.53 -44.89
N ARG A 311 31.68 -50.86 -44.91
CA ARG A 311 32.88 -51.59 -44.46
C ARG A 311 34.05 -51.37 -45.41
N ASP A 312 35.27 -51.30 -44.87
CA ASP A 312 36.53 -51.07 -45.60
C ASP A 312 36.57 -49.77 -46.44
N GLY A 313 35.66 -48.81 -46.16
CA GLY A 313 35.60 -47.54 -46.88
C GLY A 313 36.36 -46.41 -46.19
N THR A 314 36.52 -45.28 -46.89
CA THR A 314 37.26 -44.11 -46.40
C THR A 314 36.33 -42.94 -46.08
N ILE A 315 36.37 -42.46 -44.84
CA ILE A 315 35.64 -41.25 -44.40
C ILE A 315 36.48 -40.02 -44.76
N THR A 316 36.01 -39.21 -45.70
CA THR A 316 36.72 -38.02 -46.17
C THR A 316 36.28 -36.75 -45.43
N ALA A 317 37.12 -35.71 -45.43
CA ALA A 317 36.74 -34.38 -44.92
C ALA A 317 35.51 -33.79 -45.64
N GLU A 318 35.24 -34.21 -46.87
CA GLU A 318 34.01 -33.80 -47.58
C GLU A 318 32.76 -34.49 -47.00
N HIS A 319 32.85 -35.77 -46.65
CA HIS A 319 31.76 -36.47 -45.95
C HIS A 319 31.41 -35.78 -44.63
N TYR A 320 32.43 -35.38 -43.85
CA TYR A 320 32.26 -34.65 -42.59
C TYR A 320 31.70 -33.22 -42.76
N ARG A 321 32.15 -32.48 -43.79
CA ARG A 321 31.59 -31.14 -44.08
C ARG A 321 30.13 -31.19 -44.54
N ARG A 322 29.73 -32.22 -45.32
CA ARG A 322 28.33 -32.40 -45.73
C ARG A 322 27.40 -32.74 -44.56
N THR A 323 27.93 -33.33 -43.49
CA THR A 323 27.22 -33.50 -42.22
C THR A 323 27.32 -32.27 -41.32
N GLY A 324 27.94 -31.16 -41.76
CA GLY A 324 27.98 -29.89 -41.03
C GLY A 324 28.61 -29.98 -39.64
N GLY A 325 29.53 -30.92 -39.43
CA GLY A 325 30.18 -31.12 -38.14
C GLY A 325 29.31 -31.83 -37.09
N VAL A 326 29.78 -31.81 -35.84
CA VAL A 326 29.10 -32.43 -34.68
C VAL A 326 27.77 -31.73 -34.37
N ASP A 327 27.73 -30.39 -34.38
CA ASP A 327 26.51 -29.62 -34.08
C ASP A 327 25.49 -29.60 -35.23
N GLY A 328 25.95 -29.56 -36.49
CA GLY A 328 25.08 -29.39 -37.66
C GLY A 328 24.12 -30.56 -37.92
N ALA A 329 24.38 -31.74 -37.36
CA ALA A 329 23.49 -32.90 -37.48
C ALA A 329 22.17 -32.72 -36.72
N LEU A 330 22.21 -32.14 -35.52
CA LEU A 330 21.02 -31.82 -34.72
C LEU A 330 20.24 -30.65 -35.34
N THR A 331 20.95 -29.59 -35.73
CA THR A 331 20.37 -28.37 -36.34
C THR A 331 19.61 -28.70 -37.62
N ARG A 332 20.15 -29.53 -38.51
CA ARG A 332 19.45 -29.92 -39.75
C ARG A 332 18.17 -30.72 -39.51
N ARG A 333 18.09 -31.46 -38.40
CA ARG A 333 16.88 -32.20 -38.02
C ARG A 333 15.82 -31.24 -37.50
N ALA A 334 16.18 -30.33 -36.61
CA ALA A 334 15.29 -29.27 -36.13
C ALA A 334 14.80 -28.36 -37.28
N ASP A 335 15.69 -27.96 -38.21
CA ASP A 335 15.33 -27.16 -39.39
C ASP A 335 14.43 -27.92 -40.39
N ARG A 336 14.46 -29.25 -40.38
CA ARG A 336 13.53 -30.06 -41.19
C ARG A 336 12.14 -30.04 -40.57
N VAL A 337 12.04 -30.29 -39.27
CA VAL A 337 10.76 -30.24 -38.54
C VAL A 337 10.15 -28.84 -38.60
N MET A 338 10.96 -27.80 -38.43
CA MET A 338 10.52 -26.41 -38.56
C MET A 338 9.90 -26.16 -39.94
N ARG A 339 10.59 -26.53 -41.03
CA ARG A 339 10.06 -26.36 -42.40
C ARG A 339 8.80 -27.19 -42.70
N GLU A 340 8.71 -28.39 -42.12
CA GLU A 340 7.50 -29.23 -42.24
C GLU A 340 6.30 -28.58 -41.55
N LEU A 341 6.50 -27.99 -40.37
CA LEU A 341 5.45 -27.29 -39.62
C LEU A 341 5.09 -25.93 -40.26
N GLU A 342 6.07 -25.18 -40.76
CA GLU A 342 5.84 -23.91 -41.49
C GLU A 342 5.06 -24.09 -42.79
N ALA A 343 5.06 -25.30 -43.38
CA ALA A 343 4.31 -25.61 -44.58
C ALA A 343 2.82 -25.94 -44.32
N LEU A 344 2.39 -26.02 -43.05
CA LEU A 344 0.99 -26.19 -42.67
C LEU A 344 0.26 -24.84 -42.70
N GLU A 345 -1.03 -24.84 -43.06
CA GLU A 345 -1.88 -23.64 -43.01
C GLU A 345 -3.06 -23.85 -42.03
N PRO A 346 -3.14 -23.10 -40.91
CA PRO A 346 -2.16 -22.10 -40.45
C PRO A 346 -0.89 -22.73 -39.87
N ALA A 347 0.25 -22.05 -40.04
CA ALA A 347 1.52 -22.50 -39.49
C ALA A 347 1.52 -22.37 -37.95
N PRO A 348 1.83 -23.44 -37.19
CA PRO A 348 1.83 -23.38 -35.74
C PRO A 348 3.05 -22.62 -35.21
N PRO A 349 2.95 -21.96 -34.03
CA PRO A 349 4.01 -21.13 -33.48
C PRO A 349 5.12 -21.96 -32.81
N VAL A 350 6.03 -22.51 -33.63
CA VAL A 350 7.05 -23.47 -33.20
C VAL A 350 7.97 -22.91 -32.10
N LEU A 351 8.54 -21.71 -32.29
CA LEU A 351 9.52 -21.15 -31.36
C LEU A 351 8.88 -20.75 -30.02
N GLU A 352 7.70 -20.14 -30.04
CA GLU A 352 6.95 -19.78 -28.83
C GLU A 352 6.52 -21.02 -28.04
N THR A 353 6.12 -22.10 -28.73
CA THR A 353 5.82 -23.38 -28.08
C THR A 353 7.06 -23.95 -27.39
N LEU A 354 8.23 -23.86 -28.02
CA LEU A 354 9.48 -24.38 -27.46
C LEU A 354 10.05 -23.53 -26.32
N LEU A 355 9.71 -22.23 -26.23
CA LEU A 355 10.05 -21.40 -25.07
C LEU A 355 9.41 -21.91 -23.78
N LYS A 356 8.23 -22.56 -23.84
CA LYS A 356 7.58 -23.18 -22.68
C LYS A 356 8.43 -24.29 -22.03
N PHE A 357 9.33 -24.90 -22.79
CA PHE A 357 10.26 -25.95 -22.34
C PHE A 357 11.56 -25.39 -21.75
N VAL A 358 11.72 -24.07 -21.69
CA VAL A 358 12.93 -23.42 -21.18
C VAL A 358 12.65 -22.80 -19.83
N ARG A 359 13.46 -23.16 -18.83
CA ARG A 359 13.52 -22.51 -17.51
C ARG A 359 14.92 -21.99 -17.25
N PHE A 360 15.05 -20.83 -16.62
CA PHE A 360 16.35 -20.35 -16.17
C PHE A 360 16.66 -20.87 -14.76
N THR A 361 17.81 -21.52 -14.61
CA THR A 361 18.37 -21.94 -13.32
C THR A 361 19.82 -21.45 -13.25
N GLU A 362 20.19 -20.74 -12.19
CA GLU A 362 21.54 -20.15 -12.03
C GLU A 362 22.01 -19.33 -13.26
N GLY A 363 21.08 -18.63 -13.92
CA GLY A 363 21.37 -17.78 -15.07
C GLY A 363 21.56 -18.50 -16.41
N ARG A 364 21.36 -19.83 -16.47
CA ARG A 364 21.44 -20.65 -17.70
C ARG A 364 20.08 -21.24 -18.09
N PRO A 365 19.77 -21.38 -19.40
CA PRO A 365 18.58 -22.08 -19.85
C PRO A 365 18.74 -23.59 -19.60
N THR A 366 17.79 -24.14 -18.88
CA THR A 366 17.65 -25.55 -18.50
C THR A 366 16.29 -26.05 -19.00
N ARG A 367 16.14 -27.37 -19.16
CA ARG A 367 14.88 -27.94 -19.62
C ARG A 367 13.79 -27.89 -18.54
N ARG A 368 12.55 -27.60 -18.96
CA ARG A 368 11.32 -27.69 -18.18
C ARG A 368 10.41 -28.76 -18.79
N ARG A 369 9.83 -29.60 -17.93
CA ARG A 369 8.75 -30.52 -18.31
C ARG A 369 7.45 -29.75 -18.48
N VAL A 370 6.76 -29.97 -19.60
CA VAL A 370 5.52 -29.26 -19.95
C VAL A 370 4.36 -30.26 -19.99
N PRO A 371 3.35 -30.11 -19.11
CA PRO A 371 2.17 -30.96 -19.15
C PRO A 371 1.28 -30.62 -20.35
N ALA A 372 0.54 -31.62 -20.84
CA ALA A 372 -0.36 -31.49 -21.98
C ALA A 372 -1.37 -30.34 -21.86
N SER A 373 -1.80 -29.97 -20.65
CA SER A 373 -2.79 -28.89 -20.43
C SER A 373 -2.24 -27.49 -20.69
N GLU A 374 -0.93 -27.30 -20.71
CA GLU A 374 -0.28 -26.01 -21.00
C GLU A 374 -0.06 -25.78 -22.50
N LEU A 375 -0.36 -26.79 -23.32
CA LEU A 375 -0.25 -26.77 -24.77
C LEU A 375 -1.65 -26.70 -25.39
N ASP A 376 -1.84 -25.72 -26.26
CA ASP A 376 -3.00 -25.64 -27.16
C ASP A 376 -2.85 -26.64 -28.31
N ASP A 377 -3.89 -26.79 -29.14
CA ASP A 377 -3.90 -27.73 -30.26
C ASP A 377 -2.72 -27.51 -31.23
N ALA A 378 -2.34 -26.24 -31.45
CA ALA A 378 -1.19 -25.87 -32.27
C ALA A 378 0.14 -26.26 -31.61
N GLY A 379 0.30 -25.99 -30.30
CA GLY A 379 1.48 -26.41 -29.55
C GLY A 379 1.61 -27.94 -29.47
N ARG A 380 0.50 -28.67 -29.42
CA ARG A 380 0.50 -30.14 -29.44
C ARG A 380 1.03 -30.70 -30.75
N LEU A 381 0.62 -30.12 -31.89
CA LEU A 381 1.14 -30.47 -33.21
C LEU A 381 2.67 -30.27 -33.31
N VAL A 382 3.18 -29.18 -32.74
CA VAL A 382 4.63 -28.91 -32.69
C VAL A 382 5.34 -30.00 -31.89
N VAL A 383 4.86 -30.27 -30.67
CA VAL A 383 5.53 -31.22 -29.77
C VAL A 383 5.50 -32.63 -30.33
N ASP A 384 4.38 -33.08 -30.91
CA ASP A 384 4.28 -34.42 -31.52
C ASP A 384 5.24 -34.57 -32.72
N ALA A 385 5.43 -33.51 -33.52
CA ALA A 385 6.41 -33.51 -34.61
C ALA A 385 7.86 -33.57 -34.09
N PHE A 386 8.17 -32.86 -32.99
CA PHE A 386 9.48 -32.93 -32.34
C PHE A 386 9.72 -34.28 -31.64
N VAL A 387 8.68 -34.93 -31.10
CA VAL A 387 8.75 -36.29 -30.53
C VAL A 387 9.01 -37.33 -31.62
N ARG A 388 8.31 -37.24 -32.76
CA ARG A 388 8.54 -38.11 -33.93
C ARG A 388 10.00 -38.08 -34.39
N GLU A 389 10.62 -36.90 -34.37
CA GLU A 389 12.03 -36.73 -34.70
C GLU A 389 12.99 -36.88 -33.50
N ARG A 390 12.50 -37.43 -32.38
CA ARG A 390 13.29 -37.68 -31.14
C ARG A 390 13.99 -36.46 -30.57
N LEU A 391 13.54 -35.25 -30.91
CA LEU A 391 14.02 -33.99 -30.34
C LEU A 391 13.32 -33.65 -29.02
N CYS A 392 12.12 -34.20 -28.82
CA CYS A 392 11.41 -34.23 -27.54
C CYS A 392 11.08 -35.69 -27.15
N THR A 393 10.81 -35.90 -25.87
CA THR A 393 10.32 -37.16 -25.31
C THR A 393 8.94 -36.97 -24.71
N SER A 394 8.09 -37.97 -24.83
CA SER A 394 6.78 -38.04 -24.17
C SER A 394 6.83 -39.02 -23.00
N GLY A 395 6.25 -38.65 -21.87
CA GLY A 395 6.00 -39.51 -20.72
C GLY A 395 4.59 -39.29 -20.16
N GLU A 396 4.26 -40.03 -19.09
CA GLU A 396 2.99 -39.90 -18.38
C GLU A 396 3.25 -39.56 -16.90
N GLU A 397 2.53 -38.59 -16.36
CA GLU A 397 2.54 -38.21 -14.95
C GLU A 397 1.09 -38.26 -14.45
N GLY A 398 0.71 -39.36 -13.78
CA GLY A 398 -0.69 -39.66 -13.48
C GLY A 398 -1.50 -39.98 -14.74
N ASP A 399 -2.66 -39.34 -14.91
CA ASP A 399 -3.51 -39.45 -16.12
C ASP A 399 -3.13 -38.44 -17.24
N GLN A 400 -2.04 -37.68 -17.05
CA GLN A 400 -1.68 -36.58 -17.94
C GLN A 400 -0.37 -36.83 -18.69
N ALA A 401 -0.40 -36.66 -20.02
CA ALA A 401 0.81 -36.73 -20.84
C ALA A 401 1.70 -35.51 -20.57
N VAL A 402 3.00 -35.75 -20.38
CA VAL A 402 4.03 -34.72 -20.12
C VAL A 402 5.12 -34.83 -21.16
N PHE A 403 5.63 -33.69 -21.61
CA PHE A 403 6.68 -33.62 -22.61
C PHE A 403 7.95 -32.99 -22.05
N ASP A 404 9.09 -33.42 -22.58
CA ASP A 404 10.41 -32.89 -22.24
C ASP A 404 11.29 -32.80 -23.50
N VAL A 405 12.28 -31.92 -23.49
CA VAL A 405 13.26 -31.82 -24.57
C VAL A 405 14.30 -32.92 -24.36
N SER A 406 14.58 -33.70 -25.42
CA SER A 406 15.48 -34.86 -25.36
C SER A 406 16.88 -34.47 -24.89
N HIS A 407 17.40 -33.33 -25.36
CA HIS A 407 18.72 -32.82 -25.02
C HIS A 407 18.81 -31.29 -24.97
N GLU A 408 19.45 -30.74 -23.94
CA GLU A 408 19.70 -29.30 -23.77
C GLU A 408 20.62 -28.70 -24.86
N ALA A 409 21.33 -29.55 -25.60
CA ALA A 409 22.07 -29.17 -26.80
C ALA A 409 21.16 -28.46 -27.83
N LEU A 410 19.85 -28.72 -27.82
CA LEU A 410 18.90 -28.01 -28.68
C LEU A 410 18.84 -26.50 -28.37
N PHE A 411 18.97 -26.10 -27.10
CA PHE A 411 18.95 -24.69 -26.68
C PHE A 411 20.20 -23.92 -27.10
N SER A 412 21.33 -24.61 -27.24
CA SER A 412 22.64 -24.01 -27.55
C SER A 412 23.05 -24.16 -29.02
N ALA A 413 22.74 -25.28 -29.67
CA ALA A 413 23.18 -25.58 -31.04
C ALA A 413 22.21 -25.07 -32.12
N TRP A 414 20.89 -25.06 -31.87
CA TRP A 414 19.91 -24.62 -32.87
C TRP A 414 19.72 -23.10 -32.84
N ALA A 415 20.17 -22.43 -33.91
CA ALA A 415 20.28 -20.97 -33.97
C ALA A 415 18.94 -20.21 -33.79
N PRO A 416 17.82 -20.62 -34.41
CA PRO A 416 16.51 -19.96 -34.22
C PRO A 416 16.09 -19.93 -32.75
N LEU A 417 16.08 -21.09 -32.08
CA LEU A 417 15.68 -21.18 -30.67
C LEU A 417 16.66 -20.42 -29.75
N ARG A 418 17.97 -20.51 -29.99
CA ARG A 418 18.97 -19.76 -29.22
C ARG A 418 18.76 -18.24 -29.30
N GLN A 419 18.45 -17.71 -30.49
CA GLN A 419 18.19 -16.29 -30.69
C GLN A 419 16.90 -15.86 -29.98
N THR A 420 15.84 -16.66 -30.07
CA THR A 420 14.58 -16.39 -29.37
C THR A 420 14.76 -16.45 -27.84
N ILE A 421 15.51 -17.42 -27.31
CA ILE A 421 15.86 -17.46 -25.88
C ILE A 421 16.63 -16.21 -25.46
N ALA A 422 17.59 -15.74 -26.28
CA ALA A 422 18.35 -14.54 -25.99
C ALA A 422 17.48 -13.26 -25.99
N LEU A 423 16.53 -13.16 -26.92
CA LEU A 423 15.57 -12.05 -27.01
C LEU A 423 14.68 -11.96 -25.76
N HIS A 424 14.25 -13.10 -25.21
CA HIS A 424 13.34 -13.16 -24.06
C HIS A 424 14.02 -13.52 -22.73
N ALA A 425 15.36 -13.54 -22.68
CA ALA A 425 16.13 -14.02 -21.54
C ALA A 425 15.81 -13.26 -20.23
N GLU A 426 15.61 -11.94 -20.32
CA GLU A 426 15.34 -11.12 -19.14
C GLU A 426 13.93 -11.36 -18.58
N ALA A 427 12.92 -11.54 -19.44
CA ALA A 427 11.57 -11.90 -19.04
C ALA A 427 11.53 -13.30 -18.38
N LEU A 428 12.19 -14.28 -18.99
CA LEU A 428 12.27 -15.65 -18.45
C LEU A 428 13.02 -15.72 -17.12
N ARG A 429 14.04 -14.87 -16.88
CA ARG A 429 14.72 -14.75 -15.58
C ARG A 429 13.81 -14.17 -14.51
N ARG A 430 13.08 -13.09 -14.81
CA ARG A 430 12.12 -12.47 -13.88
C ARG A 430 11.02 -13.46 -13.46
N LEU A 431 10.54 -14.28 -14.38
CA LEU A 431 9.61 -15.38 -14.07
C LEU A 431 10.23 -16.45 -13.18
N ALA A 432 11.50 -16.80 -13.40
CA ALA A 432 12.21 -17.76 -12.56
C ALA A 432 12.37 -17.23 -11.11
N ASP A 433 12.67 -15.94 -10.94
CA ASP A 433 12.73 -15.29 -9.63
C ASP A 433 11.36 -15.32 -8.92
N LEU A 434 10.27 -15.07 -9.66
CA LEU A 434 8.90 -15.18 -9.12
C LEU A 434 8.55 -16.61 -8.73
N ALA A 435 8.91 -17.59 -9.56
CA ALA A 435 8.71 -19.01 -9.25
C ALA A 435 9.50 -19.43 -8.00
N GLN A 436 10.71 -18.91 -7.81
CA GLN A 436 11.47 -19.14 -6.59
C GLN A 436 10.76 -18.55 -5.37
N TRP A 437 10.31 -17.30 -5.42
CA TRP A 437 9.59 -16.68 -4.30
C TRP A 437 8.29 -17.41 -3.96
N ALA A 438 7.53 -17.84 -4.98
CA ALA A 438 6.30 -18.61 -4.79
C ALA A 438 6.59 -19.98 -4.15
N ALA A 439 7.66 -20.67 -4.57
CA ALA A 439 8.08 -21.94 -3.99
C ALA A 439 8.57 -21.80 -2.54
N GLU A 440 9.26 -20.70 -2.20
CA GLU A 440 9.64 -20.40 -0.82
C GLU A 440 8.40 -20.14 0.05
N TRP A 441 7.45 -19.34 -0.44
CA TRP A 441 6.18 -19.09 0.25
C TRP A 441 5.40 -20.38 0.53
N ASP A 442 5.30 -21.29 -0.43
CA ASP A 442 4.63 -22.59 -0.23
C ASP A 442 5.39 -23.49 0.75
N ARG A 443 6.72 -23.58 0.62
CA ARG A 443 7.59 -24.36 1.52
C ARG A 443 7.46 -23.94 2.98
N TYR A 444 7.31 -22.65 3.25
CA TYR A 444 7.18 -22.11 4.61
C TYR A 444 5.72 -22.02 5.09
N GLY A 445 4.80 -22.75 4.46
CA GLY A 445 3.41 -22.87 4.93
C GLY A 445 2.56 -21.64 4.61
N ARG A 446 2.83 -20.96 3.50
CA ARG A 446 2.04 -19.86 2.95
C ARG A 446 1.86 -18.66 3.89
N GLN A 447 2.89 -18.35 4.69
CA GLN A 447 2.87 -17.25 5.64
C GLN A 447 2.79 -15.87 4.98
N GLU A 448 2.09 -14.93 5.64
CA GLU A 448 1.87 -13.57 5.11
C GLU A 448 3.17 -12.75 4.96
N ALA A 449 4.22 -13.08 5.73
CA ALA A 449 5.51 -12.38 5.73
C ALA A 449 6.29 -12.50 4.40
N TYR A 450 5.99 -13.52 3.58
CA TYR A 450 6.64 -13.75 2.29
C TYR A 450 5.89 -13.11 1.12
N LEU A 451 4.68 -12.57 1.36
CA LEU A 451 3.89 -11.95 0.31
C LEU A 451 4.52 -10.63 -0.16
N LEU A 452 4.41 -10.36 -1.46
CA LEU A 452 4.94 -9.15 -2.06
C LEU A 452 4.05 -7.94 -1.74
N ARG A 453 4.67 -6.78 -1.52
CA ARG A 453 3.99 -5.50 -1.23
C ARG A 453 4.62 -4.35 -2.03
N GLY A 454 3.84 -3.31 -2.29
CA GLY A 454 4.30 -2.08 -2.94
C GLY A 454 4.97 -2.32 -4.30
N GLU A 455 6.15 -1.74 -4.52
CA GLU A 455 6.86 -1.81 -5.81
C GLU A 455 7.21 -3.24 -6.24
N ARG A 456 7.54 -4.12 -5.29
CA ARG A 456 7.85 -5.53 -5.60
C ARG A 456 6.63 -6.26 -6.18
N LEU A 457 5.45 -5.99 -5.65
CA LEU A 457 4.19 -6.54 -6.17
C LEU A 457 3.83 -5.93 -7.53
N ALA A 458 4.03 -4.62 -7.71
CA ALA A 458 3.80 -3.96 -8.99
C ALA A 458 4.73 -4.50 -10.09
N ALA A 459 6.01 -4.69 -9.78
CA ALA A 459 6.98 -5.33 -10.67
C ALA A 459 6.58 -6.77 -10.98
N ALA A 460 6.22 -7.57 -9.97
CA ALA A 460 5.78 -8.95 -10.16
C ALA A 460 4.58 -9.08 -11.10
N ARG A 461 3.56 -8.22 -10.94
CA ARG A 461 2.39 -8.19 -11.82
C ARG A 461 2.75 -7.79 -13.24
N LYS A 462 3.64 -6.81 -13.40
CA LYS A 462 4.14 -6.39 -14.72
C LYS A 462 4.90 -7.53 -15.39
N TRP A 463 5.78 -8.22 -14.66
CA TRP A 463 6.54 -9.36 -15.18
C TRP A 463 5.63 -10.51 -15.58
N LEU A 464 4.57 -10.78 -14.81
CA LEU A 464 3.58 -11.81 -15.14
C LEU A 464 2.81 -11.46 -16.42
N ALA A 465 2.43 -10.20 -16.60
CA ALA A 465 1.73 -9.74 -17.81
C ALA A 465 2.65 -9.69 -19.05
N GLU A 466 3.92 -9.29 -18.89
CA GLU A 466 4.93 -9.31 -19.97
C GLU A 466 5.27 -10.75 -20.43
N ALA A 467 5.09 -11.73 -19.56
CA ALA A 467 5.37 -13.13 -19.80
C ALA A 467 4.21 -13.92 -20.42
N ASP A 468 3.02 -13.33 -20.50
CA ASP A 468 1.82 -13.99 -20.99
C ASP A 468 2.01 -14.41 -22.46
N GLY A 469 1.79 -15.69 -22.76
CA GLY A 469 2.06 -16.30 -24.07
C GLY A 469 3.51 -16.75 -24.33
N LEU A 470 4.53 -16.19 -23.64
CA LEU A 470 5.94 -16.59 -23.82
C LEU A 470 6.32 -17.83 -22.99
N ALA A 471 5.76 -17.95 -21.79
CA ALA A 471 5.89 -19.11 -20.93
C ALA A 471 4.63 -19.22 -20.06
N ALA A 472 4.08 -20.43 -19.91
CA ALA A 472 3.00 -20.64 -18.98
C ALA A 472 3.52 -20.42 -17.55
N ALA A 473 2.99 -19.40 -16.87
CA ALA A 473 3.29 -19.17 -15.46
C ALA A 473 2.76 -20.36 -14.64
N GLU A 474 3.58 -20.86 -13.73
CA GLU A 474 3.16 -21.95 -12.84
C GLU A 474 1.92 -21.50 -12.04
N PRO A 475 0.89 -22.36 -11.83
CA PRO A 475 -0.32 -21.98 -11.10
C PRO A 475 -0.04 -21.37 -9.72
N LEU A 476 1.01 -21.87 -9.05
CA LEU A 476 1.48 -21.37 -7.75
C LEU A 476 1.98 -19.92 -7.83
N VAL A 477 2.62 -19.51 -8.94
CA VAL A 477 3.10 -18.13 -9.14
C VAL A 477 1.92 -17.18 -9.29
N THR A 478 0.92 -17.56 -10.10
CA THR A 478 -0.30 -16.77 -10.27
C THR A 478 -1.06 -16.65 -8.94
N GLU A 479 -1.23 -17.76 -8.22
CA GLU A 479 -1.84 -17.76 -6.89
C GLU A 479 -1.08 -16.86 -5.89
N PHE A 480 0.25 -16.96 -5.85
CA PHE A 480 1.10 -16.14 -4.97
C PHE A 480 0.97 -14.64 -5.25
N VAL A 481 0.99 -14.23 -6.52
CA VAL A 481 0.85 -12.81 -6.92
C VAL A 481 -0.56 -12.30 -6.62
N GLU A 482 -1.61 -13.10 -6.85
CA GLU A 482 -2.99 -12.73 -6.55
C GLU A 482 -3.26 -12.61 -5.04
N ILE A 483 -2.73 -13.54 -4.23
CA ILE A 483 -2.83 -13.48 -2.77
C ILE A 483 -2.02 -12.29 -2.24
N SER A 484 -0.82 -12.06 -2.76
CA SER A 484 -0.02 -10.87 -2.44
C SER A 484 -0.79 -9.58 -2.74
N HIS A 485 -1.45 -9.50 -3.90
CA HIS A 485 -2.29 -8.37 -4.29
C HIS A 485 -3.48 -8.14 -3.35
N ARG A 486 -4.20 -9.21 -2.98
CA ARG A 486 -5.31 -9.11 -2.03
C ARG A 486 -4.83 -8.70 -0.63
N SER A 487 -3.73 -9.28 -0.14
CA SER A 487 -3.14 -8.93 1.17
C SER A 487 -2.64 -7.49 1.19
N ASP A 488 -1.92 -7.04 0.16
CA ASP A 488 -1.44 -5.66 0.04
C ASP A 488 -2.60 -4.65 0.03
N GLY A 489 -3.68 -4.95 -0.71
CA GLY A 489 -4.90 -4.13 -0.71
C GLY A 489 -5.63 -4.08 0.65
N VAL A 490 -5.53 -5.13 1.48
CA VAL A 490 -6.03 -5.10 2.86
C VAL A 490 -5.10 -4.30 3.77
N ALA A 491 -3.78 -4.45 3.61
CA ALA A 491 -2.79 -3.70 4.37
C ALA A 491 -2.89 -2.18 4.09
N MET A 492 -3.03 -1.78 2.82
CA MET A 492 -3.20 -0.38 2.42
C MET A 492 -4.50 0.24 2.97
N ARG A 493 -5.61 -0.53 3.02
CA ARG A 493 -6.85 -0.08 3.66
C ARG A 493 -6.69 0.13 5.17
N ARG A 494 -6.01 -0.79 5.87
CA ARG A 494 -5.71 -0.64 7.30
C ARG A 494 -4.80 0.56 7.57
N LEU A 495 -3.82 0.80 6.70
CA LEU A 495 -2.95 1.97 6.76
C LEU A 495 -3.74 3.26 6.56
N ALA A 496 -4.57 3.33 5.52
CA ALA A 496 -5.47 4.45 5.26
C ALA A 496 -6.36 4.75 6.48
N ASP A 497 -6.97 3.73 7.09
CA ASP A 497 -7.82 3.91 8.28
C ASP A 497 -7.02 4.32 9.53
N SER A 498 -5.75 3.95 9.64
CA SER A 498 -4.87 4.42 10.72
C SER A 498 -4.56 5.91 10.56
N ILE A 499 -4.16 6.32 9.36
CA ILE A 499 -3.83 7.71 9.04
C ILE A 499 -5.09 8.60 9.15
N ALA A 500 -6.24 8.11 8.66
CA ALA A 500 -7.51 8.81 8.76
C ALA A 500 -7.95 9.04 10.21
N ARG A 501 -7.72 8.06 11.11
CA ARG A 501 -7.95 8.25 12.56
C ARG A 501 -7.07 9.34 13.13
N GLN A 502 -5.79 9.37 12.78
CA GLN A 502 -4.88 10.43 13.21
C GLN A 502 -5.36 11.81 12.73
N ALA A 503 -5.79 11.93 11.47
CA ALA A 503 -6.39 13.15 10.94
C ALA A 503 -7.65 13.57 11.72
N LEU A 504 -8.54 12.63 12.06
CA LEU A 504 -9.75 12.89 12.84
C LEU A 504 -9.50 13.28 14.29
N THR A 505 -8.34 12.94 14.85
CA THR A 505 -7.95 13.44 16.19
C THR A 505 -7.38 14.86 16.14
N GLY A 506 -6.75 15.24 15.02
CA GLY A 506 -6.01 16.50 14.88
C GLY A 506 -6.75 17.62 14.15
N PHE A 507 -7.89 17.37 13.48
CA PHE A 507 -8.46 18.33 12.53
C PHE A 507 -8.87 19.68 13.12
N ARG A 508 -9.12 19.77 14.43
CA ARG A 508 -9.44 21.04 15.12
C ARG A 508 -8.19 21.80 15.57
N THR A 509 -7.09 21.11 15.82
CA THR A 509 -5.83 21.70 16.28
C THR A 509 -4.97 22.14 15.11
N ASP A 510 -4.83 21.28 14.10
CA ASP A 510 -4.13 21.53 12.85
C ASP A 510 -4.96 21.01 11.66
N PRO A 511 -5.89 21.83 11.13
CA PRO A 511 -6.73 21.47 10.00
C PRO A 511 -5.93 21.21 8.72
N GLU A 512 -4.84 21.94 8.49
CA GLU A 512 -4.01 21.79 7.27
C GLU A 512 -3.28 20.45 7.29
N HIS A 513 -2.63 20.09 8.41
CA HIS A 513 -1.98 18.80 8.55
C HIS A 513 -3.00 17.65 8.49
N SER A 514 -4.18 17.82 9.07
CA SER A 514 -5.22 16.79 9.02
C SER A 514 -5.79 16.59 7.62
N LEU A 515 -5.94 17.66 6.83
CA LEU A 515 -6.28 17.57 5.41
C LEU A 515 -5.21 16.82 4.61
N LEU A 516 -3.93 17.12 4.87
CA LEU A 516 -2.79 16.43 4.26
C LEU A 516 -2.81 14.93 4.54
N LEU A 517 -3.00 14.55 5.81
CA LEU A 517 -3.10 13.15 6.23
C LEU A 517 -4.31 12.47 5.59
N ALA A 518 -5.47 13.14 5.56
CA ALA A 518 -6.69 12.59 4.97
C ALA A 518 -6.56 12.37 3.44
N LEU A 519 -5.92 13.31 2.73
CA LEU A 519 -5.61 13.15 1.30
C LEU A 519 -4.63 12.00 1.08
N ALA A 520 -3.56 11.90 1.87
CA ALA A 520 -2.62 10.80 1.75
C ALA A 520 -3.26 9.43 2.05
N ALA A 521 -4.14 9.36 3.05
CA ALA A 521 -4.93 8.16 3.32
C ALA A 521 -5.82 7.78 2.13
N HIS A 522 -6.49 8.77 1.51
CA HIS A 522 -7.45 8.54 0.43
C HIS A 522 -6.79 8.23 -0.93
N GLU A 523 -5.80 9.01 -1.33
CA GLU A 523 -5.19 8.98 -2.67
C GLU A 523 -3.95 8.07 -2.74
N GLU A 524 -3.12 8.07 -1.70
CA GLU A 524 -1.83 7.37 -1.72
C GLU A 524 -1.92 5.96 -1.11
N CYS A 525 -2.88 5.71 -0.21
CA CYS A 525 -3.09 4.40 0.41
C CYS A 525 -4.30 3.66 -0.18
N ALA A 526 -5.51 4.02 0.25
CA ALA A 526 -6.74 3.44 -0.27
C ALA A 526 -7.95 4.34 0.04
N PRO A 527 -8.90 4.52 -0.90
CA PRO A 527 -10.09 5.31 -0.65
C PRO A 527 -11.04 4.57 0.30
N THR A 528 -10.91 4.79 1.61
CA THR A 528 -11.81 4.23 2.63
C THR A 528 -12.89 5.22 3.04
N PRO A 529 -14.03 4.75 3.58
CA PRO A 529 -15.05 5.64 4.16
C PRO A 529 -14.48 6.53 5.27
N LEU A 530 -13.56 5.99 6.08
CA LEU A 530 -12.92 6.73 7.17
C LEU A 530 -11.99 7.84 6.65
N ALA A 531 -11.26 7.59 5.56
CA ALA A 531 -10.45 8.62 4.90
C ALA A 531 -11.32 9.76 4.33
N ARG A 532 -12.47 9.44 3.71
CA ARG A 532 -13.45 10.44 3.26
C ARG A 532 -14.03 11.25 4.42
N ARG A 533 -14.32 10.59 5.54
CA ARG A 533 -14.76 11.23 6.78
C ARG A 533 -13.71 12.20 7.31
N ALA A 534 -12.46 11.76 7.40
CA ALA A 534 -11.35 12.61 7.82
C ALA A 534 -11.20 13.85 6.92
N LEU A 535 -11.34 13.66 5.61
CA LEU A 535 -11.20 14.72 4.63
C LEU A 535 -12.34 15.74 4.73
N SER A 536 -13.59 15.29 4.84
CA SER A 536 -14.74 16.17 5.07
C SER A 536 -14.67 16.92 6.41
N ALA A 537 -14.32 16.24 7.51
CA ALA A 537 -14.17 16.87 8.82
C ALA A 537 -13.07 17.95 8.84
N ALA A 538 -11.91 17.66 8.25
CA ALA A 538 -10.83 18.63 8.15
C ALA A 538 -11.15 19.79 7.21
N LEU A 539 -11.89 19.54 6.11
CA LEU A 539 -12.39 20.58 5.21
C LEU A 539 -13.40 21.51 5.88
N ALA A 540 -14.27 20.97 6.74
CA ALA A 540 -15.28 21.75 7.44
C ALA A 540 -14.67 22.78 8.40
N VAL A 541 -13.48 22.50 8.95
CA VAL A 541 -12.79 23.39 9.90
C VAL A 541 -11.70 24.24 9.23
N SER A 542 -11.15 23.81 8.10
CA SER A 542 -10.10 24.55 7.39
C SER A 542 -10.60 25.90 6.85
N ARG A 543 -9.89 26.97 7.22
CA ARG A 543 -10.18 28.35 6.77
C ARG A 543 -9.08 28.93 5.88
N VAL A 544 -7.92 28.29 5.80
CA VAL A 544 -6.77 28.78 5.03
C VAL A 544 -7.08 28.72 3.53
N ARG A 545 -6.93 29.83 2.81
CA ARG A 545 -7.12 29.93 1.36
C ARG A 545 -5.83 30.01 0.56
N GLY A 546 -4.77 30.49 1.18
CA GLY A 546 -3.48 30.66 0.53
C GLY A 546 -2.38 30.85 1.56
N VAL A 547 -1.17 30.39 1.20
CA VAL A 547 0.04 30.62 1.98
C VAL A 547 1.07 31.25 1.06
N LEU A 548 1.45 32.48 1.37
CA LEU A 548 2.47 33.24 0.68
C LEU A 548 3.82 32.96 1.31
N ARG A 549 4.75 32.51 0.48
CA ARG A 549 6.14 32.21 0.84
C ARG A 549 7.04 33.08 -0.03
N GLY A 550 7.98 33.78 0.60
CA GLY A 550 8.91 34.65 -0.10
C GLY A 550 9.83 35.40 0.84
N HIS A 551 9.33 35.82 2.01
CA HIS A 551 10.16 36.42 3.04
C HIS A 551 11.14 35.41 3.66
N ASP A 552 12.36 35.87 3.93
CA ASP A 552 13.45 35.05 4.47
C ASP A 552 13.48 35.04 6.01
N ASP A 553 12.67 35.90 6.64
CA ASP A 553 12.60 36.08 8.09
C ASP A 553 11.18 36.54 8.53
N ARG A 554 10.97 36.73 9.84
CA ARG A 554 9.67 37.02 10.48
C ARG A 554 8.92 38.16 9.81
N VAL A 555 7.63 37.96 9.54
CA VAL A 555 6.74 38.99 8.99
C VAL A 555 6.11 39.78 10.13
N TRP A 556 6.30 41.10 10.16
CA TRP A 556 5.84 41.98 11.24
C TRP A 556 4.50 42.66 10.98
N ALA A 557 4.23 43.05 9.74
CA ALA A 557 3.03 43.79 9.38
C ALA A 557 2.47 43.31 8.04
N VAL A 558 1.14 43.37 7.93
CA VAL A 558 0.39 43.11 6.70
C VAL A 558 -0.67 44.20 6.54
N ALA A 559 -0.87 44.70 5.32
CA ALA A 559 -1.85 45.75 5.06
C ALA A 559 -2.43 45.60 3.64
N TRP A 560 -3.75 45.59 3.53
CA TRP A 560 -4.46 45.60 2.26
C TRP A 560 -4.51 47.00 1.66
N SER A 561 -4.41 47.10 0.34
CA SER A 561 -4.76 48.33 -0.37
C SER A 561 -6.27 48.60 -0.21
N PRO A 562 -6.71 49.86 -0.24
CA PRO A 562 -8.13 50.22 -0.04
C PRO A 562 -9.09 49.60 -1.05
N ASP A 563 -8.62 49.32 -2.27
CA ASP A 563 -9.37 48.64 -3.34
C ASP A 563 -9.36 47.10 -3.23
N GLY A 564 -8.56 46.55 -2.30
CA GLY A 564 -8.41 45.11 -2.09
C GLY A 564 -7.59 44.40 -3.17
N ALA A 565 -6.99 45.12 -4.12
CA ALA A 565 -6.25 44.54 -5.23
C ALA A 565 -4.86 44.04 -4.82
N LEU A 566 -4.23 44.70 -3.85
CA LEU A 566 -2.87 44.42 -3.39
C LEU A 566 -2.82 44.17 -1.88
N LEU A 567 -1.89 43.31 -1.47
CA LEU A 567 -1.47 43.13 -0.09
C LEU A 567 0.00 43.52 0.05
N ALA A 568 0.30 44.41 0.98
CA ALA A 568 1.66 44.75 1.38
C ALA A 568 2.05 43.96 2.64
N THR A 569 3.30 43.51 2.68
CA THR A 569 3.86 42.70 3.78
C THR A 569 5.26 43.18 4.11
N ALA A 570 5.59 43.28 5.40
CA ALA A 570 6.88 43.79 5.88
C ALA A 570 7.56 42.78 6.79
N SER A 571 8.88 42.62 6.65
CA SER A 571 9.64 41.58 7.32
C SER A 571 10.97 42.05 7.92
N SER A 572 11.51 41.22 8.81
CA SER A 572 12.88 41.33 9.35
C SER A 572 13.95 41.17 8.27
N ASP A 573 13.60 40.63 7.11
CA ASP A 573 14.48 40.58 5.93
C ASP A 573 14.75 41.95 5.29
N ARG A 574 14.22 43.02 5.89
CA ARG A 574 14.39 44.44 5.51
C ARG A 574 13.66 44.82 4.22
N THR A 575 12.75 43.97 3.76
CA THR A 575 11.96 44.20 2.55
C THR A 575 10.50 44.43 2.85
N VAL A 576 9.85 45.14 1.93
CA VAL A 576 8.40 45.15 1.80
C VAL A 576 8.05 44.40 0.54
N ARG A 577 7.15 43.42 0.61
CA ARG A 577 6.65 42.70 -0.57
C ARG A 577 5.21 43.07 -0.85
N LEU A 578 4.91 43.28 -2.13
CA LEU A 578 3.58 43.49 -2.67
C LEU A 578 3.10 42.21 -3.33
N TRP A 579 1.89 41.81 -2.99
CA TRP A 579 1.21 40.64 -3.52
C TRP A 579 -0.12 41.08 -4.15
N ASP A 580 -0.59 40.38 -5.16
CA ASP A 580 -1.96 40.53 -5.62
C ASP A 580 -2.94 39.81 -4.68
N ALA A 581 -4.24 40.10 -4.82
CA ALA A 581 -5.30 39.50 -4.02
C ALA A 581 -5.46 37.97 -4.19
N GLN A 582 -4.81 37.36 -5.19
CA GLN A 582 -4.78 35.92 -5.44
C GLN A 582 -3.49 35.26 -4.91
N GLY A 583 -2.54 36.05 -4.40
CA GLY A 583 -1.29 35.60 -3.82
C GLY A 583 -0.09 35.56 -4.76
N GLY A 584 -0.19 36.12 -5.97
CA GLY A 584 0.96 36.32 -6.84
C GLY A 584 1.90 37.40 -6.28
N GLU A 585 3.22 37.16 -6.29
CA GLU A 585 4.19 38.19 -5.94
C GLU A 585 4.28 39.23 -7.06
N VAL A 586 3.98 40.49 -6.73
CA VAL A 586 3.94 41.61 -7.69
C VAL A 586 5.28 42.37 -7.68
N ALA A 587 5.83 42.65 -6.50
CA ALA A 587 7.07 43.40 -6.36
C ALA A 587 7.74 43.21 -4.98
N VAL A 588 9.06 43.40 -4.94
CA VAL A 588 9.85 43.50 -3.70
C VAL A 588 10.48 44.90 -3.61
N LEU A 589 10.04 45.69 -2.64
CA LEU A 589 10.57 47.02 -2.35
C LEU A 589 11.75 46.89 -1.39
N ARG A 590 12.93 47.28 -1.87
CA ARG A 590 14.19 47.22 -1.13
C ARG A 590 14.69 48.63 -0.86
N GLY A 591 15.21 48.86 0.34
CA GLY A 591 15.85 50.12 0.68
C GLY A 591 16.04 50.39 2.17
N HIS A 592 15.29 49.73 3.05
CA HIS A 592 15.52 49.80 4.51
C HIS A 592 16.82 49.08 4.90
N GLU A 593 17.48 49.61 5.93
CA GLU A 593 18.78 49.08 6.41
C GLU A 593 18.64 48.11 7.59
N ALA A 594 17.44 48.05 8.18
CA ALA A 594 17.08 47.21 9.31
C ALA A 594 15.65 46.64 9.11
N PRO A 595 15.15 45.76 10.00
CA PRO A 595 13.79 45.20 9.92
C PRO A 595 12.70 46.24 9.65
N VAL A 596 11.74 45.90 8.78
CA VAL A 596 10.54 46.72 8.53
C VAL A 596 9.42 46.17 9.39
N VAL A 597 8.80 47.04 10.19
CA VAL A 597 7.89 46.62 11.29
C VAL A 597 6.49 47.21 11.21
N GLY A 598 6.29 48.29 10.45
CA GLY A 598 4.98 48.93 10.26
C GLY A 598 4.69 49.24 8.80
N LEU A 599 3.42 49.16 8.41
CA LEU A 599 2.94 49.44 7.06
C LEU A 599 1.61 50.18 7.09
N ALA A 600 1.42 51.14 6.19
CA ALA A 600 0.12 51.76 5.95
C ALA A 600 -0.02 52.24 4.50
N TRP A 601 -1.14 51.89 3.88
CA TRP A 601 -1.54 52.40 2.57
C TRP A 601 -2.16 53.79 2.70
N SER A 602 -1.92 54.64 1.69
CA SER A 602 -2.70 55.87 1.54
C SER A 602 -4.16 55.53 1.19
N PRO A 603 -5.13 56.38 1.55
CA PRO A 603 -6.56 56.12 1.30
C PRO A 603 -6.92 55.97 -0.19
N ASP A 604 -6.13 56.54 -1.09
CA ASP A 604 -6.27 56.42 -2.54
C ASP A 604 -5.60 55.15 -3.12
N GLY A 605 -4.88 54.37 -2.31
CA GLY A 605 -4.13 53.18 -2.73
C GLY A 605 -2.90 53.44 -3.59
N LEU A 606 -2.54 54.70 -3.84
CA LEU A 606 -1.42 55.05 -4.75
C LEU A 606 -0.06 55.02 -4.05
N ARG A 607 -0.03 55.16 -2.73
CA ARG A 607 1.20 55.21 -1.93
C ARG A 607 1.17 54.22 -0.78
N LEU A 608 2.35 53.71 -0.45
CA LEU A 608 2.57 52.86 0.72
C LEU A 608 3.62 53.50 1.61
N ALA A 609 3.37 53.58 2.92
CA ALA A 609 4.35 53.99 3.90
C ALA A 609 4.88 52.77 4.66
N SER A 610 6.19 52.72 4.91
CA SER A 610 6.84 51.66 5.69
C SER A 610 7.71 52.24 6.80
N ALA A 611 7.54 51.73 8.02
CA ALA A 611 8.30 52.10 9.21
C ALA A 611 9.29 50.99 9.59
N SER A 612 10.46 51.37 10.09
CA SER A 612 11.57 50.44 10.32
C SER A 612 12.37 50.74 11.58
N ASP A 613 13.05 49.69 12.03
CA ASP A 613 14.11 49.70 13.04
C ASP A 613 15.30 50.59 12.66
N ASP A 614 15.42 51.01 11.40
CA ASP A 614 16.45 51.98 10.97
C ASP A 614 16.14 53.44 11.39
N GLY A 615 15.06 53.66 12.12
CA GLY A 615 14.63 54.98 12.61
C GLY A 615 13.98 55.85 11.54
N THR A 616 13.65 55.29 10.36
CA THR A 616 13.07 56.04 9.25
C THR A 616 11.70 55.52 8.82
N VAL A 617 10.91 56.41 8.22
CA VAL A 617 9.71 56.03 7.45
C VAL A 617 10.00 56.30 5.98
N ARG A 618 9.71 55.33 5.11
CA ARG A 618 9.81 55.49 3.64
C ARG A 618 8.41 55.50 3.04
N VAL A 619 8.19 56.38 2.07
CA VAL A 619 6.97 56.40 1.25
C VAL A 619 7.31 55.91 -0.15
N TRP A 620 6.50 54.99 -0.65
CA TRP A 620 6.66 54.33 -1.92
C TRP A 620 5.48 54.66 -2.82
N ASP A 621 5.75 54.84 -4.11
CA ASP A 621 4.72 54.81 -5.14
C ASP A 621 4.40 53.35 -5.47
N ALA A 622 3.14 52.96 -5.34
CA ALA A 622 2.71 51.57 -5.49
C ALA A 622 2.78 51.09 -6.95
N ALA A 623 2.49 51.98 -7.91
CA ALA A 623 2.49 51.65 -9.33
C ALA A 623 3.91 51.63 -9.89
N ALA A 624 4.67 52.69 -9.62
CA ALA A 624 6.06 52.84 -10.07
C ALA A 624 7.02 51.94 -9.27
N ARG A 625 6.64 51.48 -8.08
CA ARG A 625 7.43 50.61 -7.19
C ARG A 625 8.75 51.26 -6.78
N THR A 626 8.75 52.58 -6.65
CA THR A 626 9.91 53.39 -6.30
C THR A 626 9.67 54.18 -5.02
N ARG A 627 10.74 54.51 -4.29
CA ARG A 627 10.65 55.36 -3.12
C ARG A 627 10.47 56.81 -3.54
N VAL A 628 9.39 57.45 -3.09
CA VAL A 628 9.08 58.86 -3.36
C VAL A 628 9.47 59.79 -2.22
N ALA A 629 9.44 59.33 -0.97
CA ALA A 629 9.88 60.14 0.18
C ALA A 629 10.63 59.31 1.24
N LEU A 630 11.48 60.00 2.01
CA LEU A 630 12.22 59.44 3.15
C LEU A 630 12.09 60.41 4.33
N LEU A 631 11.39 59.99 5.37
CA LEU A 631 11.12 60.78 6.57
C LEU A 631 12.18 60.43 7.63
N ARG A 632 12.99 61.42 8.01
CA ARG A 632 14.03 61.30 9.04
C ARG A 632 13.76 62.28 10.17
N GLY A 633 13.88 61.82 11.42
CA GLY A 633 13.74 62.69 12.59
C GLY A 633 13.44 61.98 13.89
N HIS A 634 13.01 60.71 13.87
CA HIS A 634 12.98 59.87 15.06
C HIS A 634 14.41 59.48 15.50
N GLY A 635 14.60 59.35 16.81
CA GLY A 635 15.91 59.06 17.41
C GLY A 635 16.22 57.56 17.57
N ASP A 636 15.22 56.71 17.37
CA ASP A 636 15.26 55.26 17.55
C ASP A 636 14.23 54.60 16.61
N MET A 637 14.08 53.28 16.69
CA MET A 637 13.15 52.44 15.93
C MET A 637 11.74 53.01 15.81
N VAL A 638 11.22 53.07 14.59
CA VAL A 638 9.82 53.46 14.31
C VAL A 638 8.97 52.19 14.23
N TRP A 639 8.03 52.03 15.15
CA TRP A 639 7.17 50.84 15.26
C TRP A 639 5.93 50.91 14.37
N GLY A 640 5.24 52.05 14.37
CA GLY A 640 3.94 52.22 13.74
C GLY A 640 3.94 53.38 12.76
N VAL A 641 3.11 53.28 11.73
CA VAL A 641 2.87 54.35 10.76
C VAL A 641 1.41 54.29 10.31
N ALA A 642 0.76 55.45 10.16
CA ALA A 642 -0.61 55.54 9.70
C ALA A 642 -0.85 56.80 8.86
N TRP A 643 -1.62 56.65 7.78
CA TRP A 643 -2.09 57.77 6.95
C TRP A 643 -3.34 58.40 7.53
N SER A 644 -3.44 59.73 7.40
CA SER A 644 -4.71 60.41 7.63
C SER A 644 -5.74 60.00 6.57
N PRO A 645 -7.05 59.99 6.88
CA PRO A 645 -8.10 59.56 5.94
C PRO A 645 -8.22 60.40 4.66
N ASP A 646 -7.71 61.63 4.69
CA ASP A 646 -7.61 62.53 3.54
C ASP A 646 -6.32 62.34 2.71
N GLY A 647 -5.39 61.49 3.17
CA GLY A 647 -4.11 61.21 2.52
C GLY A 647 -3.08 62.34 2.59
N THR A 648 -3.35 63.43 3.34
CA THR A 648 -2.48 64.61 3.36
C THR A 648 -1.38 64.55 4.42
N ARG A 649 -1.54 63.73 5.46
CA ARG A 649 -0.62 63.63 6.61
C ARG A 649 -0.27 62.18 6.91
N LEU A 650 0.93 61.98 7.44
CA LEU A 650 1.39 60.71 7.99
C LEU A 650 1.66 60.86 9.49
N ALA A 651 1.28 59.88 10.29
CA ALA A 651 1.70 59.79 11.69
C ALA A 651 2.66 58.60 11.86
N SER A 652 3.68 58.75 12.69
CA SER A 652 4.59 57.66 13.06
C SER A 652 4.82 57.59 14.56
N ALA A 653 4.88 56.37 15.09
CA ALA A 653 5.12 56.06 16.50
C ALA A 653 6.49 55.40 16.66
N SER A 654 7.25 55.83 17.66
CA SER A 654 8.65 55.43 17.83
C SER A 654 8.99 54.99 19.24
N ARG A 655 10.07 54.22 19.31
CA ARG A 655 10.74 53.79 20.54
C ARG A 655 11.32 54.96 21.34
N ASP A 656 11.52 56.12 20.72
CA ASP A 656 11.93 57.35 21.42
C ASP A 656 10.86 57.92 22.36
N GLY A 657 9.63 57.39 22.33
CA GLY A 657 8.52 57.82 23.19
C GLY A 657 7.62 58.89 22.55
N ASP A 658 7.96 59.36 21.36
CA ASP A 658 7.22 60.40 20.65
C ASP A 658 6.39 59.85 19.48
N ILE A 659 5.34 60.61 19.13
CA ILE A 659 4.60 60.47 17.88
C ILE A 659 4.91 61.68 17.01
N ARG A 660 5.20 61.49 15.73
CA ARG A 660 5.43 62.59 14.78
C ARG A 660 4.37 62.60 13.70
N ILE A 661 3.89 63.80 13.35
CA ILE A 661 3.03 64.03 12.19
C ILE A 661 3.90 64.64 11.10
N TRP A 662 3.75 64.16 9.87
CA TRP A 662 4.56 64.50 8.72
C TRP A 662 3.71 64.97 7.56
N ASP A 663 4.27 65.86 6.77
CA ASP A 663 3.83 66.07 5.39
C ASP A 663 4.58 65.05 4.49
N PRO A 664 3.87 64.12 3.82
CA PRO A 664 4.47 63.10 2.98
C PRO A 664 5.01 63.64 1.65
N ALA A 665 4.67 64.87 1.23
CA ALA A 665 5.10 65.45 -0.03
C ALA A 665 6.54 65.98 0.03
N ASP A 666 6.91 66.63 1.13
CA ASP A 666 8.25 67.19 1.35
C ASP A 666 9.06 66.46 2.44
N GLY A 667 8.40 65.60 3.21
CA GLY A 667 8.99 64.76 4.24
C GLY A 667 9.26 65.48 5.56
N THR A 668 8.66 66.65 5.78
CA THR A 668 8.88 67.47 6.98
C THR A 668 7.98 67.03 8.14
N ALA A 669 8.51 67.09 9.37
CA ALA A 669 7.72 66.87 10.58
C ALA A 669 6.95 68.16 10.93
N THR A 670 5.62 68.10 10.86
CA THR A 670 4.72 69.23 11.13
C THR A 670 4.33 69.33 12.61
N ALA A 671 4.33 68.20 13.34
CA ALA A 671 4.10 68.18 14.78
C ALA A 671 4.86 67.02 15.46
N THR A 672 5.15 67.17 16.76
CA THR A 672 5.66 66.12 17.64
C THR A 672 4.80 66.07 18.89
N LEU A 673 4.25 64.90 19.20
CA LEU A 673 3.38 64.64 20.34
C LEU A 673 4.18 63.82 21.36
N SER A 674 4.42 64.41 22.52
CA SER A 674 5.17 63.82 23.63
C SER A 674 4.27 63.75 24.86
N GLY A 675 4.30 62.62 25.57
CA GLY A 675 3.53 62.46 26.81
C GLY A 675 3.43 61.02 27.34
N HIS A 676 3.74 60.02 26.50
CA HIS A 676 3.89 58.64 26.97
C HIS A 676 5.16 58.47 27.82
N ASP A 677 5.08 57.62 28.85
CA ASP A 677 6.20 57.33 29.77
C ASP A 677 7.02 56.09 29.33
N GLY A 678 6.80 55.62 28.10
CA GLY A 678 7.40 54.41 27.54
C GLY A 678 7.39 54.44 26.00
N TRP A 679 7.85 53.36 25.37
CA TRP A 679 7.92 53.27 23.92
C TRP A 679 6.53 53.28 23.29
N VAL A 680 6.33 54.10 22.26
CA VAL A 680 5.07 54.12 21.51
C VAL A 680 5.14 53.03 20.43
N ARG A 681 4.26 52.05 20.54
CA ARG A 681 4.25 50.83 19.72
C ARG A 681 3.40 50.94 18.47
N ASP A 682 2.40 51.79 18.48
CA ASP A 682 1.46 51.93 17.38
C ASP A 682 0.77 53.29 17.38
N VAL A 683 0.27 53.68 16.22
CA VAL A 683 -0.50 54.92 16.03
C VAL A 683 -1.57 54.72 14.95
N ALA A 684 -2.78 55.20 15.19
CA ALA A 684 -3.89 55.12 14.24
C ALA A 684 -4.71 56.42 14.20
N TRP A 685 -5.11 56.82 12.99
CA TRP A 685 -6.00 57.96 12.76
C TRP A 685 -7.47 57.57 12.99
N SER A 686 -8.24 58.49 13.56
CA SER A 686 -9.69 58.38 13.54
C SER A 686 -10.21 58.54 12.10
N PRO A 687 -11.36 57.92 11.74
CA PRO A 687 -11.91 57.98 10.38
C PRO A 687 -12.25 59.40 9.89
N ASP A 688 -12.48 60.34 10.80
CA ASP A 688 -12.72 61.76 10.50
C ASP A 688 -11.42 62.58 10.35
N GLY A 689 -10.25 61.99 10.62
CA GLY A 689 -8.94 62.64 10.54
C GLY A 689 -8.65 63.70 11.61
N THR A 690 -9.50 63.82 12.64
CA THR A 690 -9.36 64.84 13.68
C THR A 690 -8.54 64.37 14.88
N ARG A 691 -8.50 63.06 15.13
CA ARG A 691 -7.86 62.45 16.31
C ARG A 691 -6.86 61.37 15.94
N LEU A 692 -5.92 61.14 16.84
CA LEU A 692 -4.96 60.03 16.82
C LEU A 692 -5.14 59.18 18.06
N ALA A 693 -5.04 57.85 17.92
CA ALA A 693 -4.88 56.93 19.04
C ALA A 693 -3.45 56.37 19.02
N SER A 694 -2.83 56.26 20.19
CA SER A 694 -1.48 55.69 20.33
C SER A 694 -1.41 54.66 21.44
N ALA A 695 -0.71 53.56 21.19
CA ALA A 695 -0.50 52.47 22.14
C ALA A 695 0.96 52.45 22.65
N SER A 696 1.17 52.16 23.93
CA SER A 696 2.49 52.28 24.56
C SER A 696 2.82 51.19 25.59
N ASP A 697 4.13 51.04 25.85
CA ASP A 697 4.70 50.24 26.96
C ASP A 697 4.27 50.76 28.34
N ASP A 698 3.79 52.01 28.44
CA ASP A 698 3.23 52.56 29.68
C ASP A 698 1.86 51.98 30.07
N ARG A 699 1.39 50.97 29.33
CA ARG A 699 0.12 50.22 29.54
C ARG A 699 -1.13 51.02 29.23
N THR A 700 -1.00 52.16 28.54
CA THR A 700 -2.13 53.02 28.18
C THR A 700 -2.32 53.13 26.68
N VAL A 701 -3.56 53.42 26.27
CA VAL A 701 -3.84 54.03 24.97
C VAL A 701 -4.17 55.50 25.18
N ARG A 702 -3.54 56.41 24.44
CA ARG A 702 -3.83 57.85 24.52
C ARG A 702 -4.49 58.34 23.25
N ILE A 703 -5.46 59.23 23.41
CA ILE A 703 -6.15 59.90 22.30
C ILE A 703 -5.64 61.34 22.22
N TRP A 704 -5.30 61.80 21.02
CA TRP A 704 -4.74 63.11 20.76
C TRP A 704 -5.59 63.86 19.75
N ASP A 705 -5.73 65.17 19.94
CA ASP A 705 -6.16 66.09 18.90
C ASP A 705 -5.03 66.28 17.89
N ALA A 706 -5.29 65.92 16.62
CA ALA A 706 -4.27 65.95 15.57
C ALA A 706 -3.94 67.36 15.07
N ALA A 707 -4.80 68.36 15.32
CA ALA A 707 -4.53 69.74 14.93
C ALA A 707 -3.67 70.47 15.97
N GLY A 708 -4.03 70.35 17.25
CA GLY A 708 -3.35 71.01 18.36
C GLY A 708 -2.26 70.18 19.05
N GLY A 709 -2.17 68.88 18.75
CA GLY A 709 -1.24 67.95 19.39
C GLY A 709 -1.49 67.73 20.88
N ARG A 710 -2.70 68.03 21.36
CA ARG A 710 -3.07 67.89 22.77
C ARG A 710 -3.63 66.51 23.04
N GLU A 711 -3.24 65.92 24.17
CA GLU A 711 -3.91 64.74 24.70
C GLU A 711 -5.34 65.09 25.12
N THR A 712 -6.31 64.31 24.63
CA THR A 712 -7.74 64.48 24.91
C THR A 712 -8.31 63.40 25.83
N ALA A 713 -7.72 62.20 25.85
CA ALA A 713 -8.13 61.11 26.75
C ALA A 713 -7.01 60.10 27.00
N VAL A 714 -7.02 59.45 28.17
CA VAL A 714 -6.16 58.30 28.51
C VAL A 714 -7.05 57.10 28.82
N LEU A 715 -6.90 56.04 28.05
CA LEU A 715 -7.60 54.77 28.20
C LEU A 715 -6.68 53.82 28.99
N ALA A 716 -6.91 53.76 30.30
CA ALA A 716 -6.15 52.94 31.23
C ALA A 716 -6.95 51.71 31.67
N GLY A 717 -6.28 50.56 31.78
CA GLY A 717 -6.91 49.33 32.27
C GLY A 717 -6.19 48.04 31.86
N HIS A 718 -5.28 48.09 30.91
CA HIS A 718 -4.38 46.97 30.62
C HIS A 718 -3.35 46.77 31.74
N GLU A 719 -2.95 45.52 31.96
CA GLU A 719 -2.02 45.15 33.05
C GLU A 719 -0.56 45.08 32.58
N ASP A 720 -0.33 45.12 31.27
CA ASP A 720 0.97 45.09 30.62
C ASP A 720 0.96 45.98 29.35
N THR A 721 2.08 46.00 28.64
CA THR A 721 2.34 46.76 27.41
C THR A 721 1.18 46.67 26.42
N VAL A 722 0.70 47.82 25.95
CA VAL A 722 -0.27 47.87 24.84
C VAL A 722 0.49 47.92 23.52
N ARG A 723 0.29 46.89 22.69
CA ARG A 723 1.04 46.74 21.44
C ARG A 723 0.39 47.48 20.28
N THR A 724 -0.94 47.55 20.22
CA THR A 724 -1.68 48.10 19.08
C THR A 724 -2.93 48.83 19.56
N ALA A 725 -3.34 49.85 18.81
CA ALA A 725 -4.61 50.55 18.99
C ALA A 725 -5.20 50.93 17.63
N VAL A 726 -6.44 50.52 17.37
CA VAL A 726 -7.13 50.73 16.08
C VAL A 726 -8.53 51.28 16.28
N TRP A 727 -8.90 52.26 15.45
CA TRP A 727 -10.23 52.87 15.49
C TRP A 727 -11.28 51.98 14.82
N SER A 728 -12.50 51.99 15.36
CA SER A 728 -13.65 51.45 14.67
C SER A 728 -14.00 52.30 13.43
N PRO A 729 -14.61 51.72 12.38
CA PRO A 729 -14.95 52.44 11.15
C PRO A 729 -15.87 53.66 11.36
N ASP A 730 -16.70 53.64 12.40
CA ASP A 730 -17.60 54.75 12.79
C ASP A 730 -16.91 55.83 13.63
N GLY A 731 -15.66 55.62 14.06
CA GLY A 731 -14.88 56.55 14.88
C GLY A 731 -15.35 56.71 16.33
N THR A 732 -16.24 55.85 16.81
CA THR A 732 -16.79 55.92 18.17
C THR A 732 -15.99 55.11 19.19
N ARG A 733 -15.33 54.04 18.74
CA ARG A 733 -14.62 53.08 19.57
C ARG A 733 -13.17 52.92 19.16
N VAL A 734 -12.34 52.49 20.09
CA VAL A 734 -10.96 52.03 19.85
C VAL A 734 -10.83 50.61 20.35
N ALA A 735 -10.14 49.74 19.61
CA ALA A 735 -9.75 48.43 20.10
C ALA A 735 -8.25 48.38 20.33
N SER A 736 -7.81 47.76 21.42
CA SER A 736 -6.40 47.61 21.76
C SER A 736 -6.03 46.17 22.05
N GLY A 737 -4.81 45.77 21.70
CA GLY A 737 -4.23 44.47 22.01
C GLY A 737 -3.00 44.61 22.91
N SER A 738 -2.87 43.73 23.91
CA SER A 738 -1.87 43.86 24.97
C SER A 738 -1.11 42.58 25.27
N TYR A 739 0.04 42.76 25.92
CA TYR A 739 0.88 41.69 26.47
C TYR A 739 0.23 40.98 27.66
N ASP A 740 -0.82 41.56 28.24
CA ASP A 740 -1.66 40.93 29.26
C ASP A 740 -2.58 39.81 28.72
N ARG A 741 -2.42 39.46 27.44
CA ARG A 741 -3.17 38.41 26.71
C ARG A 741 -4.64 38.76 26.46
N THR A 742 -5.02 40.02 26.64
CA THR A 742 -6.36 40.51 26.35
C THR A 742 -6.36 41.49 25.20
N ALA A 743 -7.50 41.56 24.52
CA ALA A 743 -7.86 42.74 23.74
C ALA A 743 -9.03 43.45 24.42
N ARG A 744 -9.09 44.78 24.31
CA ARG A 744 -10.15 45.59 24.91
C ARG A 744 -10.77 46.50 23.88
N VAL A 745 -12.07 46.72 23.99
CA VAL A 745 -12.80 47.72 23.21
C VAL A 745 -13.14 48.87 24.15
N TRP A 746 -12.86 50.10 23.71
CA TRP A 746 -13.02 51.32 24.48
C TRP A 746 -14.04 52.22 23.80
N ASP A 747 -14.94 52.78 24.57
CA ASP A 747 -15.76 53.90 24.12
C ASP A 747 -14.95 55.19 24.30
N VAL A 748 -14.72 55.92 23.20
CA VAL A 748 -13.83 57.08 23.23
C VAL A 748 -14.47 58.30 23.89
N ALA A 749 -15.81 58.42 23.82
CA ALA A 749 -16.52 59.56 24.39
C ALA A 749 -16.52 59.51 25.93
N THR A 750 -16.64 58.31 26.49
CA THR A 750 -16.72 58.07 27.94
C THR A 750 -15.38 57.67 28.55
N GLY A 751 -14.45 57.13 27.76
CA GLY A 751 -13.22 56.50 28.23
C GLY A 751 -13.43 55.17 28.92
N ALA A 752 -14.66 54.64 28.93
CA ALA A 752 -14.98 53.36 29.57
C ALA A 752 -14.48 52.17 28.74
N SER A 753 -14.00 51.13 29.43
CA SER A 753 -13.76 49.84 28.80
C SER A 753 -15.10 49.14 28.57
N GLY A 754 -15.44 48.89 27.30
CA GLY A 754 -16.49 47.97 26.90
C GLY A 754 -16.05 46.51 27.09
N PRO A 755 -16.30 45.61 26.12
CA PRO A 755 -15.94 44.20 26.28
C PRO A 755 -14.42 43.98 26.39
N VAL A 756 -14.04 43.12 27.34
CA VAL A 756 -12.67 42.58 27.48
C VAL A 756 -12.64 41.20 26.82
N LEU A 757 -11.92 41.10 25.71
CA LEU A 757 -11.80 39.89 24.91
C LEU A 757 -10.75 38.98 25.55
N THR A 758 -11.24 38.03 26.35
CA THR A 758 -10.42 37.05 27.08
C THR A 758 -10.49 35.70 26.39
N GLY A 759 -9.34 35.05 26.22
CA GLY A 759 -9.30 33.70 25.62
C GLY A 759 -7.92 33.31 25.07
N HIS A 760 -7.12 34.28 24.64
CA HIS A 760 -5.76 34.01 24.18
C HIS A 760 -4.87 33.50 25.32
N ALA A 761 -3.98 32.55 24.99
CA ALA A 761 -3.07 31.94 25.96
C ALA A 761 -1.73 32.69 26.09
N ASP A 762 -1.49 33.68 25.23
CA ASP A 762 -0.28 34.47 25.13
C ASP A 762 -0.61 35.88 24.60
N ILE A 763 0.41 36.74 24.47
CA ILE A 763 0.35 38.15 24.05
C ILE A 763 -0.57 38.35 22.84
N VAL A 764 -1.49 39.33 22.91
CA VAL A 764 -2.24 39.80 21.75
C VAL A 764 -1.42 40.87 21.05
N TRP A 765 -0.91 40.54 19.87
CA TRP A 765 0.03 41.37 19.16
C TRP A 765 -0.65 42.38 18.22
N ALA A 766 -1.69 41.94 17.50
CA ALA A 766 -2.38 42.78 16.53
C ALA A 766 -3.91 42.63 16.66
N VAL A 767 -4.63 43.70 16.38
CA VAL A 767 -6.09 43.78 16.40
C VAL A 767 -6.55 44.52 15.15
N ALA A 768 -7.62 44.06 14.51
CA ALA A 768 -8.18 44.70 13.33
C ALA A 768 -9.72 44.63 13.34
N TRP A 769 -10.35 45.77 13.04
CA TRP A 769 -11.79 45.87 12.83
C TRP A 769 -12.19 45.35 11.46
N SER A 770 -13.33 44.64 11.39
CA SER A 770 -13.98 44.40 10.11
C SER A 770 -14.49 45.72 9.51
N PRO A 771 -14.59 45.83 8.17
CA PRO A 771 -15.02 47.06 7.50
C PRO A 771 -16.41 47.57 7.94
N ASP A 772 -17.29 46.67 8.35
CA ASP A 772 -18.63 46.97 8.88
C ASP A 772 -18.64 47.39 10.36
N GLY A 773 -17.51 47.27 11.08
CA GLY A 773 -17.40 47.58 12.50
C GLY A 773 -18.10 46.59 13.45
N ALA A 774 -18.61 45.46 12.93
CA ALA A 774 -19.33 44.48 13.72
C ALA A 774 -18.42 43.44 14.38
N ARG A 775 -17.24 43.18 13.80
CA ARG A 775 -16.32 42.12 14.23
C ARG A 775 -14.90 42.64 14.47
N LEU A 776 -14.19 41.92 15.34
CA LEU A 776 -12.78 42.16 15.65
C LEU A 776 -11.97 40.90 15.40
N ALA A 777 -10.85 41.01 14.70
CA ALA A 777 -9.88 39.94 14.57
C ALA A 777 -8.65 40.26 15.44
N THR A 778 -8.24 39.30 16.27
CA THR A 778 -7.05 39.40 17.13
C THR A 778 -6.05 38.33 16.75
N ALA A 779 -4.78 38.71 16.65
CA ALA A 779 -3.67 37.80 16.36
C ALA A 779 -2.70 37.74 17.54
N SER A 780 -2.34 36.52 17.97
CA SER A 780 -1.60 36.30 19.20
C SER A 780 -0.34 35.43 19.01
N HIS A 781 0.59 35.58 19.94
CA HIS A 781 1.74 34.70 20.09
C HIS A 781 1.36 33.24 20.41
N ASP A 782 0.13 32.97 20.84
CA ASP A 782 -0.40 31.62 21.03
C ASP A 782 -0.66 30.86 19.71
N ARG A 783 -0.32 31.48 18.57
CA ARG A 783 -0.46 30.97 17.19
C ARG A 783 -1.91 30.87 16.72
N THR A 784 -2.83 31.51 17.42
CA THR A 784 -4.24 31.58 17.05
C THR A 784 -4.63 32.98 16.59
N ILE A 785 -5.57 33.01 15.65
CA ILE A 785 -6.34 34.21 15.35
C ILE A 785 -7.71 33.97 15.98
N ARG A 786 -8.27 34.96 16.66
CA ARG A 786 -9.64 34.88 17.20
C ARG A 786 -10.48 35.98 16.59
N LEU A 787 -11.69 35.63 16.22
CA LEU A 787 -12.68 36.55 15.69
C LEU A 787 -13.75 36.75 16.76
N TRP A 788 -14.12 37.99 17.02
CA TRP A 788 -15.00 38.39 18.12
C TRP A 788 -16.16 39.25 17.62
N SER A 789 -17.29 39.17 18.31
CA SER A 789 -18.35 40.17 18.23
C SER A 789 -17.86 41.44 18.90
N ALA A 790 -17.88 42.57 18.19
CA ALA A 790 -17.45 43.84 18.76
C ALA A 790 -18.47 44.44 19.74
N ALA A 791 -19.74 44.04 19.66
CA ALA A 791 -20.80 44.50 20.55
C ALA A 791 -20.81 43.72 21.86
N GLU A 792 -20.74 42.38 21.77
CA GLU A 792 -20.90 41.49 22.93
C GLU A 792 -19.57 41.04 23.54
N GLY A 793 -18.47 41.11 22.78
CA GLY A 793 -17.19 40.52 23.17
C GLY A 793 -17.16 38.98 23.10
N THR A 794 -18.14 38.35 22.46
CA THR A 794 -18.24 36.90 22.31
C THR A 794 -17.29 36.39 21.23
N GLU A 795 -16.62 35.27 21.48
CA GLU A 795 -15.78 34.59 20.48
C GLU A 795 -16.65 33.96 19.39
N LEU A 796 -16.41 34.34 18.13
CA LEU A 796 -17.13 33.87 16.95
C LEU A 796 -16.41 32.71 16.25
N ALA A 797 -15.08 32.73 16.22
CA ALA A 797 -14.25 31.70 15.60
C ALA A 797 -12.79 31.76 16.08
N VAL A 798 -12.11 30.61 16.02
CA VAL A 798 -10.66 30.50 16.21
C VAL A 798 -10.03 29.90 14.96
N PHE A 799 -9.00 30.56 14.43
CA PHE A 799 -8.24 30.12 13.27
C PHE A 799 -6.89 29.59 13.73
N ARG A 800 -6.52 28.42 13.23
CA ARG A 800 -5.25 27.73 13.51
C ARG A 800 -4.60 27.31 12.21
N GLY A 801 -3.28 27.37 12.18
CA GLY A 801 -2.50 26.90 11.02
C GLY A 801 -1.07 27.44 10.97
N HIS A 802 -0.78 28.58 11.60
CA HIS A 802 0.60 29.06 11.70
C HIS A 802 1.44 28.18 12.64
N ALA A 803 2.70 27.96 12.25
CA ALA A 803 3.62 27.11 13.03
C ALA A 803 4.25 27.87 14.21
N GLU A 804 4.34 29.20 14.11
CA GLU A 804 4.89 30.10 15.12
C GLU A 804 3.98 31.30 15.39
N ALA A 805 4.37 32.12 16.38
CA ALA A 805 3.65 33.28 16.86
C ALA A 805 3.25 34.26 15.74
N LEU A 806 2.00 34.76 15.80
CA LEU A 806 1.47 35.76 14.88
C LEU A 806 1.88 37.18 15.29
N ARG A 807 2.09 38.04 14.30
CA ARG A 807 2.44 39.46 14.48
C ARG A 807 1.52 40.45 13.79
N ALA A 808 0.68 40.00 12.87
CA ALA A 808 -0.17 40.91 12.13
C ALA A 808 -1.47 40.23 11.74
N VAL A 809 -2.54 41.03 11.71
CA VAL A 809 -3.83 40.67 11.14
C VAL A 809 -4.42 41.89 10.47
N ALA A 810 -4.98 41.71 9.28
CA ALA A 810 -5.70 42.74 8.54
C ALA A 810 -6.90 42.15 7.82
N TRP A 811 -8.01 42.88 7.82
CA TRP A 811 -9.19 42.57 7.02
C TRP A 811 -9.00 43.03 5.58
N SER A 812 -9.50 42.24 4.64
CA SER A 812 -9.74 42.74 3.29
C SER A 812 -10.84 43.81 3.32
N PRO A 813 -10.81 44.80 2.40
CA PRO A 813 -11.80 45.89 2.38
C PRO A 813 -13.25 45.42 2.17
N ASP A 814 -13.44 44.27 1.54
CA ASP A 814 -14.75 43.62 1.36
C ASP A 814 -15.25 42.87 2.62
N GLY A 815 -14.41 42.71 3.65
CA GLY A 815 -14.73 41.97 4.87
C GLY A 815 -14.79 40.45 4.70
N ALA A 816 -14.44 39.90 3.54
CA ALA A 816 -14.53 38.47 3.27
C ALA A 816 -13.32 37.68 3.76
N ARG A 817 -12.13 38.31 3.83
CA ARG A 817 -10.85 37.64 4.10
C ARG A 817 -10.06 38.31 5.21
N LEU A 818 -9.23 37.52 5.86
CA LEU A 818 -8.15 37.99 6.73
C LEU A 818 -6.80 37.67 6.11
N ALA A 819 -5.84 38.58 6.25
CA ALA A 819 -4.43 38.32 5.99
C ALA A 819 -3.66 38.35 7.32
N THR A 820 -2.74 37.41 7.53
CA THR A 820 -1.92 37.37 8.75
C THR A 820 -0.45 37.13 8.47
N GLY A 821 0.42 37.79 9.23
CA GLY A 821 1.87 37.59 9.21
C GLY A 821 2.36 36.91 10.49
N SER A 822 3.35 36.03 10.36
CA SER A 822 3.89 35.22 11.47
C SER A 822 5.42 35.15 11.48
N ASN A 823 5.98 34.73 12.62
CA ASN A 823 7.38 34.34 12.76
C ASN A 823 7.78 33.14 11.89
N ASP A 824 6.81 32.32 11.45
CA ASP A 824 7.06 31.19 10.55
C ASP A 824 7.42 31.63 9.11
N ARG A 825 7.61 32.94 8.90
CA ARG A 825 8.00 33.59 7.64
C ARG A 825 6.93 33.52 6.56
N THR A 826 5.71 33.11 6.91
CA THR A 826 4.60 33.03 5.99
C THR A 826 3.60 34.15 6.21
N VAL A 827 2.91 34.49 5.12
CA VAL A 827 1.66 35.24 5.19
C VAL A 827 0.54 34.31 4.76
N ARG A 828 -0.57 34.30 5.50
CA ARG A 828 -1.70 33.42 5.22
C ARG A 828 -2.98 34.22 4.97
N PHE A 829 -3.78 33.72 4.04
CA PHE A 829 -5.14 34.18 3.80
C PHE A 829 -6.14 33.24 4.45
N TRP A 830 -7.17 33.83 5.05
CA TRP A 830 -8.23 33.10 5.71
C TRP A 830 -9.58 33.59 5.21
N ASP A 831 -10.50 32.68 4.94
CA ASP A 831 -11.90 33.06 4.82
C ASP A 831 -12.41 33.42 6.22
N ALA A 832 -12.96 34.62 6.39
CA ALA A 832 -13.60 35.01 7.64
C ALA A 832 -14.81 34.11 7.97
N GLU A 833 -15.43 33.53 6.94
CA GLU A 833 -16.56 32.59 7.02
C GLU A 833 -16.11 31.14 6.69
N ARG A 834 -16.78 30.10 7.20
CA ARG A 834 -16.35 28.72 6.86
C ARG A 834 -16.78 28.41 5.44
N ALA A 835 -15.92 27.74 4.69
CA ALA A 835 -16.13 27.49 3.27
C ALA A 835 -17.33 26.59 2.91
N ALA A 836 -17.89 25.85 3.87
CA ALA A 836 -19.11 25.05 3.71
C ALA A 836 -20.34 25.70 4.37
N GLU A 837 -20.11 26.71 5.21
CA GLU A 837 -21.14 27.42 5.97
C GLU A 837 -21.61 28.57 5.10
N VAL A 838 -22.84 28.47 4.59
CA VAL A 838 -23.46 29.46 3.71
C VAL A 838 -23.97 30.66 4.52
N ALA A 839 -24.41 30.41 5.76
CA ALA A 839 -24.94 31.45 6.64
C ALA A 839 -24.80 31.09 8.12
N VAL A 840 -24.67 32.14 8.95
CA VAL A 840 -24.65 32.04 10.42
C VAL A 840 -25.69 32.99 10.99
N MET A 841 -26.70 32.45 11.62
CA MET A 841 -27.74 33.21 12.30
C MET A 841 -27.41 33.29 13.79
N ARG A 842 -27.18 34.51 14.26
CA ARG A 842 -26.79 34.82 15.64
C ARG A 842 -27.81 35.73 16.29
N GLY A 843 -28.00 35.54 17.59
CA GLY A 843 -28.75 36.46 18.43
C GLY A 843 -29.54 35.81 19.55
N HIS A 844 -29.66 34.48 19.57
CA HIS A 844 -30.18 33.76 20.75
C HIS A 844 -29.21 33.90 21.93
N GLU A 845 -29.76 34.03 23.14
CA GLU A 845 -28.96 34.24 24.35
C GLU A 845 -28.49 32.91 24.97
N ARG A 846 -29.23 31.82 24.69
CA ARG A 846 -28.96 30.44 25.14
C ARG A 846 -28.94 29.46 23.96
N ALA A 847 -28.75 28.18 24.27
CA ALA A 847 -28.66 27.09 23.29
C ALA A 847 -29.89 27.04 22.37
N VAL A 848 -29.65 26.84 21.08
CA VAL A 848 -30.72 26.62 20.10
C VAL A 848 -31.04 25.13 20.08
N SER A 849 -32.29 24.78 20.37
CA SER A 849 -32.73 23.39 20.56
C SER A 849 -33.24 22.74 19.28
N ALA A 850 -33.91 23.51 18.41
CA ALA A 850 -34.53 23.00 17.19
C ALA A 850 -34.50 24.01 16.05
N VAL A 851 -34.56 23.50 14.82
CA VAL A 851 -34.59 24.29 13.60
C VAL A 851 -35.59 23.73 12.60
N GLY A 852 -36.45 24.58 12.05
CA GLY A 852 -37.39 24.24 10.98
C GLY A 852 -37.07 25.03 9.71
N TRP A 853 -37.07 24.37 8.56
CA TRP A 853 -36.86 25.04 7.26
C TRP A 853 -38.06 24.82 6.35
N SER A 854 -38.66 25.91 5.87
CA SER A 854 -39.71 25.89 4.85
C SER A 854 -39.46 26.92 3.74
N ALA A 855 -40.39 27.02 2.79
CA ALA A 855 -40.39 28.12 1.82
C ALA A 855 -40.56 29.51 2.50
N GLY A 856 -41.14 29.56 3.70
CA GLY A 856 -41.30 30.77 4.51
C GLY A 856 -40.05 31.20 5.28
N GLY A 857 -38.92 30.50 5.12
CA GLY A 857 -37.64 30.80 5.75
C GLY A 857 -37.22 29.74 6.77
N ILE A 858 -36.21 30.09 7.58
CA ILE A 858 -35.73 29.24 8.68
C ILE A 858 -36.38 29.73 9.97
N ALA A 859 -36.80 28.81 10.84
CA ALA A 859 -37.26 29.11 12.19
C ALA A 859 -36.36 28.39 13.20
N SER A 860 -36.08 29.02 14.33
CA SER A 860 -35.24 28.44 15.39
C SER A 860 -35.84 28.62 16.77
N ALA A 861 -35.84 27.56 17.56
CA ALA A 861 -36.28 27.53 18.96
C ALA A 861 -35.07 27.51 19.91
N SER A 862 -35.18 28.19 21.04
CA SER A 862 -34.07 28.34 21.98
C SER A 862 -34.49 28.19 23.43
N HIS A 863 -33.51 27.79 24.25
CA HIS A 863 -33.63 27.75 25.70
C HIS A 863 -33.73 29.16 26.33
N ASP A 864 -33.63 30.23 25.56
CA ASP A 864 -33.92 31.59 26.01
C ASP A 864 -35.44 31.91 26.05
N GLY A 865 -36.29 30.96 25.68
CA GLY A 865 -37.75 31.11 25.68
C GLY A 865 -38.30 31.82 24.43
N THR A 866 -37.44 32.11 23.45
CA THR A 866 -37.84 32.78 22.20
C THR A 866 -37.76 31.85 21.00
N VAL A 867 -38.58 32.15 19.99
CA VAL A 867 -38.46 31.58 18.65
C VAL A 867 -38.09 32.69 17.68
N ARG A 868 -37.25 32.41 16.69
CA ARG A 868 -36.83 33.40 15.69
C ARG A 868 -37.10 32.91 14.28
N ILE A 869 -37.68 33.77 13.45
CA ILE A 869 -37.90 33.54 12.01
C ILE A 869 -36.88 34.36 11.22
N TRP A 870 -36.24 33.70 10.26
CA TRP A 870 -35.18 34.22 9.42
C TRP A 870 -35.65 34.16 7.95
N ASP A 871 -36.11 35.31 7.45
CA ASP A 871 -36.79 35.45 6.14
C ASP A 871 -35.88 35.22 4.93
N ASP A 872 -34.59 35.50 5.08
CA ASP A 872 -33.61 35.23 4.05
C ASP A 872 -32.26 34.95 4.73
N ALA A 873 -31.91 33.67 4.84
CA ALA A 873 -30.69 33.23 5.51
C ALA A 873 -29.42 33.81 4.86
N VAL A 874 -29.51 34.29 3.61
CA VAL A 874 -28.36 34.81 2.84
C VAL A 874 -28.33 36.35 2.81
N ALA A 875 -29.44 37.04 3.12
CA ALA A 875 -29.58 38.48 2.92
C ALA A 875 -29.83 39.28 4.20
N GLY A 876 -28.95 39.16 5.20
CA GLY A 876 -28.64 40.20 6.20
C GLY A 876 -29.75 40.89 7.01
N GLY A 877 -31.02 40.50 6.90
CA GLY A 877 -32.14 41.03 7.67
C GLY A 877 -32.12 40.52 9.11
N GLY A 878 -32.48 41.38 10.07
CA GLY A 878 -32.64 40.96 11.46
C GLY A 878 -33.80 39.94 11.63
N PRO A 879 -33.69 38.98 12.56
CA PRO A 879 -34.74 37.98 12.75
C PRO A 879 -36.01 38.60 13.31
N ARG A 880 -37.16 38.06 12.93
CA ARG A 880 -38.40 38.29 13.65
C ARG A 880 -38.39 37.46 14.93
N VAL A 881 -38.48 38.12 16.08
CA VAL A 881 -38.45 37.46 17.40
C VAL A 881 -39.88 37.25 17.88
N LEU A 882 -40.22 36.00 18.16
CA LEU A 882 -41.49 35.58 18.74
C LEU A 882 -41.29 35.35 20.24
N SER A 883 -41.94 36.18 21.05
CA SER A 883 -41.87 36.14 22.50
C SER A 883 -43.27 35.90 23.08
N GLY A 884 -43.51 34.68 23.56
CA GLY A 884 -44.78 34.30 24.20
C GLY A 884 -44.65 33.12 25.16
N HIS A 885 -43.69 32.22 24.94
CA HIS A 885 -43.35 31.17 25.89
C HIS A 885 -42.69 31.73 27.16
N THR A 886 -42.95 31.08 28.30
CA THR A 886 -42.43 31.50 29.61
C THR A 886 -41.25 30.66 30.10
N ASP A 887 -40.89 29.63 29.35
CA ASP A 887 -39.78 28.70 29.63
C ASP A 887 -39.14 28.23 28.31
N GLU A 888 -38.10 27.40 28.39
CA GLU A 888 -37.33 26.87 27.26
C GLU A 888 -38.23 26.33 26.13
N VAL A 889 -38.03 26.80 24.90
CA VAL A 889 -38.69 26.24 23.71
C VAL A 889 -37.81 25.10 23.22
N TRP A 890 -38.40 23.93 22.99
CA TRP A 890 -37.68 22.70 22.65
C TRP A 890 -37.77 22.36 21.16
N ASP A 891 -38.93 22.58 20.53
CA ASP A 891 -39.15 22.19 19.14
C ASP A 891 -39.93 23.23 18.35
N VAL A 892 -39.74 23.23 17.03
CA VAL A 892 -40.38 24.14 16.08
C VAL A 892 -40.67 23.44 14.75
N ALA A 893 -41.90 23.55 14.26
CA ALA A 893 -42.32 22.93 13.01
C ALA A 893 -43.14 23.88 12.13
N TRP A 894 -42.75 24.03 10.87
CA TRP A 894 -43.51 24.74 9.86
C TRP A 894 -44.68 23.90 9.35
N SER A 895 -45.80 24.55 9.04
CA SER A 895 -46.85 23.94 8.24
C SER A 895 -46.33 23.66 6.81
N PRO A 896 -46.88 22.65 6.11
CA PRO A 896 -46.39 22.26 4.77
C PRO A 896 -46.40 23.38 3.72
N ASP A 897 -47.30 24.36 3.87
CA ASP A 897 -47.41 25.55 3.02
C ASP A 897 -46.50 26.71 3.45
N GLY A 898 -45.80 26.59 4.58
CA GLY A 898 -44.92 27.62 5.14
C GLY A 898 -45.64 28.85 5.70
N THR A 899 -46.97 28.79 5.89
CA THR A 899 -47.76 29.94 6.34
C THR A 899 -47.92 30.03 7.86
N ARG A 900 -47.75 28.91 8.57
CA ARG A 900 -47.90 28.81 10.02
C ARG A 900 -46.74 28.06 10.65
N LEU A 901 -46.46 28.38 11.91
CA LEU A 901 -45.39 27.81 12.70
C LEU A 901 -45.98 27.27 14.00
N ALA A 902 -45.65 26.03 14.36
CA ALA A 902 -45.97 25.46 15.67
C ALA A 902 -44.71 25.35 16.51
N THR A 903 -44.84 25.63 17.80
CA THR A 903 -43.72 25.66 18.76
C THR A 903 -44.10 24.90 20.02
N ALA A 904 -43.18 24.09 20.54
CA ALA A 904 -43.36 23.28 21.74
C ALA A 904 -42.40 23.73 22.85
N SER A 905 -42.92 23.90 24.07
CA SER A 905 -42.12 24.43 25.19
C SER A 905 -42.26 23.62 26.47
N ARG A 906 -41.25 23.78 27.31
CA ARG A 906 -41.20 23.33 28.69
C ARG A 906 -42.30 23.95 29.56
N ASP A 907 -42.88 25.08 29.13
CA ASP A 907 -44.02 25.71 29.78
C ASP A 907 -45.33 24.90 29.69
N ARG A 908 -45.29 23.70 29.10
CA ARG A 908 -46.39 22.73 28.92
C ARG A 908 -47.37 23.09 27.80
N THR A 909 -47.04 24.08 26.98
CA THR A 909 -47.90 24.56 25.89
C THR A 909 -47.34 24.26 24.51
N VAL A 910 -48.25 24.20 23.53
CA VAL A 910 -47.91 24.35 22.11
C VAL A 910 -48.53 25.65 21.63
N ARG A 911 -47.76 26.49 20.95
CA ARG A 911 -48.26 27.75 20.36
C ARG A 911 -48.19 27.68 18.84
N VAL A 912 -49.22 28.20 18.19
CA VAL A 912 -49.30 28.35 16.73
C VAL A 912 -49.18 29.82 16.38
N TRP A 913 -48.31 30.11 15.45
CA TRP A 913 -47.98 31.45 14.97
C TRP A 913 -48.21 31.52 13.46
N SER A 914 -48.53 32.70 12.96
CA SER A 914 -48.48 32.98 11.54
C SER A 914 -47.02 33.23 11.11
N ALA A 915 -46.70 33.06 9.82
CA ALA A 915 -45.35 33.25 9.28
C ALA A 915 -44.81 34.69 9.50
N ASP A 916 -45.71 35.67 9.54
CA ASP A 916 -45.49 37.08 9.86
C ASP A 916 -45.27 37.35 11.36
N GLY A 917 -45.43 36.32 12.21
CA GLY A 917 -45.06 36.32 13.62
C GLY A 917 -46.18 36.65 14.60
N ALA A 918 -47.44 36.69 14.15
CA ALA A 918 -48.58 36.86 15.05
C ALA A 918 -48.94 35.53 15.72
N GLU A 919 -49.22 35.55 17.03
CA GLU A 919 -49.76 34.38 17.72
C GLU A 919 -51.21 34.14 17.29
N GLU A 920 -51.49 32.96 16.72
CA GLU A 920 -52.83 32.56 16.29
C GLU A 920 -53.60 31.84 17.40
N SER A 921 -52.93 30.89 18.09
CA SER A 921 -53.57 30.09 19.12
C SER A 921 -52.57 29.48 20.12
N VAL A 922 -53.08 29.21 21.33
CA VAL A 922 -52.40 28.39 22.34
C VAL A 922 -53.22 27.11 22.50
N LEU A 923 -52.56 25.99 22.27
CA LEU A 923 -53.13 24.65 22.25
C LEU A 923 -53.30 24.07 23.67
N ALA A 924 -54.15 23.04 23.80
CA ALA A 924 -54.46 22.42 25.08
C ALA A 924 -53.22 21.96 25.86
N GLU A 925 -53.08 22.41 27.11
CA GLU A 925 -51.90 22.18 27.96
C GLU A 925 -51.65 20.70 28.26
N HIS A 926 -50.41 20.26 28.05
CA HIS A 926 -49.94 18.95 28.51
C HIS A 926 -49.73 18.93 30.02
N GLY A 927 -49.68 17.74 30.62
CA GLY A 927 -49.41 17.57 32.05
C GLY A 927 -47.96 17.89 32.44
N ASP A 928 -47.05 17.85 31.47
CA ASP A 928 -45.62 18.10 31.63
C ASP A 928 -45.02 18.70 30.34
N TRP A 929 -43.69 18.79 30.26
CA TRP A 929 -42.94 19.44 29.17
C TRP A 929 -43.33 18.89 27.81
N VAL A 930 -43.61 19.78 26.85
CA VAL A 930 -43.82 19.38 25.46
C VAL A 930 -42.47 19.26 24.76
N ARG A 931 -42.15 18.05 24.28
CA ARG A 931 -40.85 17.71 23.70
C ARG A 931 -40.74 17.99 22.22
N ALA A 932 -41.77 17.64 21.46
CA ALA A 932 -41.77 17.77 20.01
C ALA A 932 -43.18 18.04 19.47
N VAL A 933 -43.22 18.65 18.28
CA VAL A 933 -44.45 19.00 17.57
C VAL A 933 -44.29 18.77 16.07
N ALA A 934 -45.31 18.23 15.41
CA ALA A 934 -45.28 18.00 13.96
C ALA A 934 -46.64 18.24 13.31
N TRP A 935 -46.61 18.88 12.14
CA TRP A 935 -47.79 19.09 11.29
C TRP A 935 -48.12 17.84 10.48
N SER A 936 -49.41 17.60 10.28
CA SER A 936 -49.87 16.65 9.26
C SER A 936 -49.51 17.18 7.86
N PRO A 937 -49.30 16.30 6.86
CA PRO A 937 -48.90 16.71 5.50
C PRO A 937 -49.91 17.63 4.78
N ASP A 938 -51.17 17.63 5.21
CA ASP A 938 -52.23 18.51 4.72
C ASP A 938 -52.34 19.83 5.49
N GLY A 939 -51.55 20.02 6.57
CA GLY A 939 -51.56 21.21 7.42
C GLY A 939 -52.82 21.39 8.29
N THR A 940 -53.68 20.37 8.39
CA THR A 940 -54.96 20.47 9.12
C THR A 940 -54.87 20.06 10.59
N ARG A 941 -53.88 19.26 10.96
CA ARG A 941 -53.69 18.71 12.31
C ARG A 941 -52.26 18.88 12.79
N LEU A 942 -52.12 18.96 14.11
CA LEU A 942 -50.88 19.01 14.84
C LEU A 942 -50.80 17.84 15.79
N ALA A 943 -49.68 17.11 15.77
CA ALA A 943 -49.33 16.12 16.77
C ALA A 943 -48.28 16.73 17.71
N SER A 944 -48.49 16.57 19.02
CA SER A 944 -47.56 17.03 20.05
C SER A 944 -47.31 15.93 21.06
N VAL A 945 -46.09 15.83 21.56
CA VAL A 945 -45.65 14.78 22.50
C VAL A 945 -45.01 15.38 23.74
N SER A 946 -45.17 14.69 24.86
CA SER A 946 -44.84 15.24 26.18
C SER A 946 -44.19 14.23 27.11
N ASP A 947 -43.47 14.75 28.11
CA ASP A 947 -42.92 13.98 29.23
C ASP A 947 -44.04 13.37 30.11
N ASP A 948 -45.30 13.80 29.95
CA ASP A 948 -46.48 13.18 30.58
C ASP A 948 -46.89 11.82 29.96
N ARG A 949 -46.10 11.32 29.01
CA ARG A 949 -46.26 10.04 28.28
C ARG A 949 -47.38 10.03 27.24
N THR A 950 -48.02 11.17 27.00
CA THR A 950 -49.13 11.26 26.04
C THR A 950 -48.72 11.87 24.71
N VAL A 951 -49.48 11.51 23.68
CA VAL A 951 -49.45 12.14 22.36
C VAL A 951 -50.79 12.80 22.15
N ARG A 952 -50.82 14.05 21.69
CA ARG A 952 -52.06 14.78 21.40
C ARG A 952 -52.12 15.20 19.96
N VAL A 953 -53.22 14.84 19.30
CA VAL A 953 -53.52 15.21 17.91
C VAL A 953 -54.74 16.12 17.89
N GLN A 954 -54.58 17.35 17.40
CA GLN A 954 -55.68 18.34 17.36
C GLN A 954 -55.52 19.30 16.18
N ALA A 955 -56.58 20.02 15.82
CA ALA A 955 -56.47 21.06 14.80
C ALA A 955 -55.83 22.33 15.40
N PRO A 956 -55.16 23.16 14.57
CA PRO A 956 -54.46 24.37 15.04
C PRO A 956 -55.38 25.44 15.62
N ASP A 957 -56.70 25.31 15.48
CA ASP A 957 -57.72 26.21 16.03
C ASP A 957 -57.97 26.03 17.53
N GLY A 958 -57.29 25.07 18.18
CA GLY A 958 -57.48 24.76 19.60
C GLY A 958 -58.66 23.83 19.90
N SER A 959 -59.16 23.11 18.89
CA SER A 959 -60.14 22.02 19.08
C SER A 959 -59.65 20.93 20.05
N ALA A 960 -60.60 20.19 20.64
CA ALA A 960 -60.29 19.16 21.63
C ALA A 960 -59.35 18.08 21.07
N PRO A 961 -58.27 17.72 21.79
CA PRO A 961 -57.30 16.74 21.30
C PRO A 961 -57.83 15.31 21.34
N LEU A 962 -57.46 14.55 20.32
CA LEU A 962 -57.35 13.10 20.41
C LEU A 962 -56.09 12.78 21.21
N VAL A 963 -56.26 12.18 22.39
CA VAL A 963 -55.16 11.76 23.27
C VAL A 963 -54.82 10.30 23.00
N LEU A 964 -53.57 10.02 22.64
CA LEU A 964 -53.03 8.68 22.47
C LEU A 964 -52.22 8.33 23.71
N ASP A 965 -52.60 7.23 24.35
CA ASP A 965 -51.99 6.72 25.56
C ASP A 965 -51.52 5.28 25.33
N GLY A 966 -50.31 4.96 25.76
CA GLY A 966 -49.72 3.62 25.56
C GLY A 966 -48.19 3.53 25.63
N HIS A 967 -47.47 4.65 25.78
CA HIS A 967 -46.05 4.64 26.12
C HIS A 967 -45.85 4.49 27.65
N GLU A 968 -44.78 3.81 28.06
CA GLU A 968 -44.49 3.55 29.47
C GLU A 968 -43.59 4.62 30.12
N ASP A 969 -42.95 5.45 29.29
CA ASP A 969 -42.04 6.52 29.67
C ASP A 969 -42.25 7.76 28.76
N THR A 970 -41.45 8.81 28.96
CA THR A 970 -41.49 10.09 28.25
C THR A 970 -41.44 9.92 26.74
N VAL A 971 -42.37 10.58 26.03
CA VAL A 971 -42.41 10.56 24.56
C VAL A 971 -41.61 11.74 24.04
N ARG A 972 -40.55 11.45 23.27
CA ARG A 972 -39.56 12.46 22.88
C ARG A 972 -39.71 12.96 21.46
N ALA A 973 -40.30 12.16 20.57
CA ALA A 973 -40.35 12.49 19.16
C ALA A 973 -41.65 12.01 18.49
N VAL A 974 -42.04 12.73 17.46
CA VAL A 974 -43.24 12.47 16.67
C VAL A 974 -42.97 12.74 15.20
N SER A 975 -43.50 11.89 14.32
CA SER A 975 -43.39 12.08 12.87
C SER A 975 -44.64 11.52 12.18
N TRP A 976 -45.17 12.29 11.24
CA TRP A 976 -46.32 11.90 10.43
C TRP A 976 -45.88 11.06 9.23
N SER A 977 -46.69 10.06 8.86
CA SER A 977 -46.55 9.44 7.55
C SER A 977 -46.90 10.44 6.43
N PRO A 978 -46.29 10.33 5.24
CA PRO A 978 -46.56 11.25 4.13
C PRO A 978 -48.02 11.25 3.64
N ASP A 979 -48.74 10.15 3.88
CA ASP A 979 -50.17 10.02 3.58
C ASP A 979 -51.08 10.71 4.62
N GLY A 980 -50.54 11.13 5.78
CA GLY A 980 -51.29 11.78 6.86
C GLY A 980 -52.23 10.86 7.66
N GLU A 981 -52.21 9.55 7.40
CA GLU A 981 -53.10 8.58 8.06
C GLU A 981 -52.44 7.92 9.29
N ARG A 982 -51.10 7.97 9.41
CA ARG A 982 -50.34 7.36 10.51
C ARG A 982 -49.40 8.34 11.19
N ILE A 983 -49.12 8.07 12.47
CA ILE A 983 -48.16 8.82 13.28
C ILE A 983 -47.20 7.82 13.93
N ALA A 984 -45.89 8.03 13.79
CA ALA A 984 -44.88 7.31 14.56
C ALA A 984 -44.43 8.17 15.75
N THR A 985 -44.33 7.55 16.93
CA THR A 985 -43.85 8.20 18.15
C THR A 985 -42.74 7.39 18.79
N GLY A 986 -41.68 8.07 19.21
CA GLY A 986 -40.52 7.48 19.88
C GLY A 986 -40.48 7.87 21.35
N SER A 987 -40.22 6.89 22.22
CA SER A 987 -40.21 7.07 23.67
C SER A 987 -38.92 6.57 24.33
N GLN A 988 -38.68 7.07 25.53
CA GLN A 988 -37.59 6.64 26.40
C GLN A 988 -37.72 5.17 26.85
N ASP A 989 -38.90 4.58 26.72
CA ASP A 989 -39.16 3.15 26.95
C ASP A 989 -38.49 2.21 25.91
N GLY A 990 -37.93 2.76 24.83
CA GLY A 990 -37.27 2.01 23.76
C GLY A 990 -38.22 1.50 22.68
N ALA A 991 -39.48 1.92 22.68
CA ALA A 991 -40.47 1.59 21.67
C ALA A 991 -40.69 2.75 20.69
N VAL A 992 -40.88 2.39 19.41
CA VAL A 992 -41.53 3.25 18.42
C VAL A 992 -42.94 2.72 18.20
N LEU A 993 -43.95 3.50 18.55
CA LEU A 993 -45.35 3.14 18.36
C LEU A 993 -45.90 3.81 17.10
N ILE A 994 -46.65 3.05 16.31
CA ILE A 994 -47.34 3.56 15.11
C ILE A 994 -48.83 3.58 15.38
N TRP A 995 -49.43 4.76 15.22
CA TRP A 995 -50.83 5.04 15.50
C TRP A 995 -51.57 5.38 14.22
N GLU A 996 -52.85 5.02 14.17
CA GLU A 996 -53.78 5.56 13.18
C GLU A 996 -54.26 6.95 13.64
N ALA A 997 -54.00 7.96 12.82
CA ALA A 997 -54.13 9.36 13.22
C ALA A 997 -55.58 9.84 13.44
N ARG A 998 -56.57 9.09 12.97
CA ARG A 998 -58.01 9.44 13.11
C ARG A 998 -58.66 8.80 14.32
N THR A 999 -58.33 7.54 14.59
CA THR A 999 -58.97 6.72 15.63
C THR A 999 -58.14 6.66 16.91
N GLY A 1000 -56.83 6.89 16.80
CA GLY A 1000 -55.88 6.69 17.88
C GLY A 1000 -55.54 5.23 18.15
N LEU A 1001 -55.93 4.31 17.27
CA LEU A 1001 -55.60 2.89 17.42
C LEU A 1001 -54.13 2.65 17.13
N ARG A 1002 -53.48 1.86 18.00
CA ARG A 1002 -52.11 1.38 17.78
C ARG A 1002 -52.13 0.32 16.67
N VAL A 1003 -51.44 0.62 15.57
CA VAL A 1003 -51.32 -0.25 14.39
C VAL A 1003 -50.21 -1.28 14.59
N THR A 1004 -49.03 -0.81 15.00
CA THR A 1004 -47.86 -1.66 15.21
C THR A 1004 -46.88 -1.03 16.20
N ALA A 1005 -45.85 -1.77 16.57
CA ALA A 1005 -44.80 -1.35 17.48
C ALA A 1005 -43.46 -1.93 17.07
N LEU A 1006 -42.45 -1.07 16.99
CA LEU A 1006 -41.07 -1.45 16.72
C LEU A 1006 -40.29 -1.35 18.04
N THR A 1007 -39.56 -2.40 18.37
CA THR A 1007 -38.71 -2.40 19.58
C THR A 1007 -37.29 -2.05 19.17
N VAL A 1008 -36.75 -0.95 19.70
CA VAL A 1008 -35.38 -0.53 19.44
C VAL A 1008 -34.46 -1.23 20.45
N PRO A 1009 -33.51 -2.07 20.00
CA PRO A 1009 -32.62 -2.79 20.91
C PRO A 1009 -31.75 -1.83 21.73
N GLN A 1010 -31.70 -2.04 23.05
CA GLN A 1010 -30.79 -1.35 23.98
C GLN A 1010 -30.83 0.20 23.93
N GLY A 1011 -32.00 0.81 24.14
CA GLY A 1011 -32.03 2.18 24.68
C GLY A 1011 -33.23 3.03 24.31
N ALA A 1012 -33.23 4.24 24.88
CA ALA A 1012 -34.23 5.28 24.69
C ALA A 1012 -34.26 5.78 23.24
N VAL A 1013 -35.47 5.91 22.67
CA VAL A 1013 -35.66 6.53 21.35
C VAL A 1013 -35.72 8.04 21.51
N ARG A 1014 -34.79 8.76 20.86
CA ARG A 1014 -34.68 10.23 20.96
C ARG A 1014 -35.33 10.98 19.80
N ALA A 1015 -35.25 10.44 18.59
CA ALA A 1015 -35.89 11.01 17.42
C ALA A 1015 -36.43 9.89 16.51
N VAL A 1016 -37.47 10.21 15.76
CA VAL A 1016 -38.11 9.33 14.77
C VAL A 1016 -38.47 10.14 13.54
N ALA A 1017 -38.27 9.58 12.35
CA ALA A 1017 -38.58 10.25 11.09
C ALA A 1017 -39.09 9.25 10.03
N TRP A 1018 -40.25 9.54 9.46
CA TRP A 1018 -40.76 8.86 8.27
C TRP A 1018 -40.01 9.29 7.02
N SER A 1019 -39.77 8.34 6.11
CA SER A 1019 -39.26 8.66 4.78
C SER A 1019 -40.34 9.35 3.94
N PRO A 1020 -39.97 10.25 3.01
CA PRO A 1020 -40.93 10.98 2.17
C PRO A 1020 -41.85 10.10 1.31
N ASP A 1021 -41.42 8.87 1.01
CA ASP A 1021 -42.20 7.89 0.25
C ASP A 1021 -43.12 7.01 1.12
N GLY A 1022 -43.02 7.09 2.44
CA GLY A 1022 -43.80 6.29 3.37
C GLY A 1022 -43.33 4.84 3.52
N ALA A 1023 -42.20 4.46 2.92
CA ALA A 1023 -41.74 3.07 2.95
C ALA A 1023 -40.91 2.74 4.19
N HIS A 1024 -40.26 3.73 4.81
CA HIS A 1024 -39.28 3.52 5.85
C HIS A 1024 -39.49 4.45 7.06
N ILE A 1025 -39.05 3.98 8.23
CA ILE A 1025 -38.99 4.76 9.46
C ILE A 1025 -37.55 4.69 9.97
N ALA A 1026 -36.95 5.85 10.22
CA ALA A 1026 -35.66 5.96 10.90
C ALA A 1026 -35.89 6.33 12.36
N ALA A 1027 -35.16 5.70 13.28
CA ALA A 1027 -35.17 6.09 14.68
C ALA A 1027 -33.77 6.02 15.31
N LEU A 1028 -33.52 6.93 16.24
CA LEU A 1028 -32.28 7.02 16.98
C LEU A 1028 -32.29 6.06 18.16
N SER A 1029 -31.24 5.25 18.27
CA SER A 1029 -31.05 4.26 19.32
C SER A 1029 -30.04 4.75 20.38
N GLY A 1030 -30.16 4.23 21.61
CA GLY A 1030 -29.29 4.58 22.74
C GLY A 1030 -27.82 4.17 22.54
N ASP A 1031 -27.55 3.22 21.65
CA ASP A 1031 -26.22 2.74 21.25
C ASP A 1031 -25.47 3.68 20.28
N ARG A 1032 -25.96 4.92 20.06
CA ARG A 1032 -25.42 5.92 19.11
C ARG A 1032 -25.54 5.50 17.64
N ALA A 1033 -26.51 4.65 17.33
CA ALA A 1033 -26.85 4.28 15.96
C ALA A 1033 -28.21 4.84 15.52
N VAL A 1034 -28.39 4.95 14.20
CA VAL A 1034 -29.72 5.08 13.59
C VAL A 1034 -30.12 3.73 13.05
N ARG A 1035 -31.35 3.31 13.32
CA ARG A 1035 -31.92 2.10 12.77
C ARG A 1035 -33.03 2.49 11.81
N VAL A 1036 -33.10 1.80 10.68
CA VAL A 1036 -34.10 2.04 9.64
C VAL A 1036 -34.94 0.79 9.50
N TRP A 1037 -36.26 0.92 9.60
CA TRP A 1037 -37.22 -0.17 9.44
C TRP A 1037 -38.07 0.04 8.20
N ASN A 1038 -38.50 -1.07 7.62
CA ASN A 1038 -39.58 -1.06 6.64
C ASN A 1038 -40.92 -0.83 7.36
N ALA A 1039 -41.66 0.19 6.96
CA ALA A 1039 -42.89 0.61 7.63
C ALA A 1039 -44.06 -0.37 7.45
N ALA A 1040 -44.04 -1.19 6.39
CA ALA A 1040 -45.07 -2.20 6.12
C ALA A 1040 -44.79 -3.54 6.82
N GLU A 1041 -43.53 -3.99 6.79
CA GLU A 1041 -43.13 -5.30 7.31
C GLU A 1041 -42.67 -5.26 8.77
N GLY A 1042 -42.25 -4.09 9.27
CA GLY A 1042 -41.64 -3.94 10.59
C GLY A 1042 -40.23 -4.53 10.70
N ALA A 1043 -39.63 -4.97 9.58
CA ALA A 1043 -38.29 -5.53 9.53
C ALA A 1043 -37.22 -4.42 9.54
N GLU A 1044 -36.13 -4.63 10.29
CA GLU A 1044 -34.96 -3.75 10.28
C GLU A 1044 -34.20 -3.93 8.94
N VAL A 1045 -34.01 -2.83 8.22
CA VAL A 1045 -33.39 -2.78 6.90
C VAL A 1045 -31.90 -2.43 6.99
N SER A 1046 -31.55 -1.44 7.82
CA SER A 1046 -30.18 -0.97 7.94
C SER A 1046 -29.89 -0.39 9.34
N VAL A 1047 -28.61 -0.38 9.70
CA VAL A 1047 -28.09 0.23 10.93
C VAL A 1047 -26.94 1.16 10.57
N LEU A 1048 -27.10 2.45 10.87
CA LEU A 1048 -26.11 3.50 10.66
C LEU A 1048 -25.34 3.72 11.96
N SER A 1049 -24.05 3.37 11.98
CA SER A 1049 -23.19 3.55 13.15
C SER A 1049 -21.90 4.26 12.77
N GLY A 1050 -21.42 5.14 13.65
CA GLY A 1050 -20.16 5.84 13.42
C GLY A 1050 -19.97 7.12 14.22
N HIS A 1051 -21.02 7.68 14.81
CA HIS A 1051 -20.93 8.84 15.69
C HIS A 1051 -20.23 8.51 17.01
N ASP A 1052 -19.41 9.45 17.49
CA ASP A 1052 -18.66 9.29 18.75
C ASP A 1052 -19.45 9.81 19.96
N GLY A 1053 -20.54 10.56 19.73
CA GLY A 1053 -21.42 11.14 20.74
C GLY A 1053 -22.86 10.65 20.63
N TRP A 1054 -23.71 11.12 21.54
CA TRP A 1054 -25.16 10.84 21.47
C TRP A 1054 -25.77 11.48 20.23
N LEU A 1055 -26.80 10.84 19.69
CA LEU A 1055 -27.60 11.37 18.58
C LEU A 1055 -28.82 12.10 19.13
N TRP A 1056 -29.11 13.26 18.58
CA TRP A 1056 -30.21 14.13 19.02
C TRP A 1056 -31.33 14.24 18.00
N SER A 1057 -31.00 14.32 16.70
CA SER A 1057 -31.99 14.44 15.63
C SER A 1057 -31.62 13.64 14.38
N VAL A 1058 -32.64 13.26 13.60
CA VAL A 1058 -32.54 12.56 12.32
C VAL A 1058 -33.55 13.13 11.34
N ALA A 1059 -33.10 13.44 10.11
CA ALA A 1059 -33.95 14.01 9.07
C ALA A 1059 -33.65 13.39 7.70
N TRP A 1060 -34.72 13.01 6.99
CA TRP A 1060 -34.63 12.54 5.60
C TRP A 1060 -34.45 13.71 4.63
N SER A 1061 -33.61 13.52 3.62
CA SER A 1061 -33.58 14.40 2.47
C SER A 1061 -34.93 14.35 1.74
N PRO A 1062 -35.35 15.43 1.05
CA PRO A 1062 -36.63 15.46 0.34
C PRO A 1062 -36.81 14.34 -0.71
N ASP A 1063 -35.71 13.83 -1.26
CA ASP A 1063 -35.71 12.71 -2.22
C ASP A 1063 -35.74 11.32 -1.57
N GLY A 1064 -35.68 11.24 -0.23
CA GLY A 1064 -35.71 10.00 0.55
C GLY A 1064 -34.45 9.13 0.46
N ARG A 1065 -33.36 9.62 -0.13
CA ARG A 1065 -32.13 8.83 -0.34
C ARG A 1065 -31.09 8.99 0.77
N VAL A 1066 -31.04 10.17 1.38
CA VAL A 1066 -30.00 10.55 2.32
C VAL A 1066 -30.63 10.83 3.69
N LEU A 1067 -29.98 10.34 4.74
CA LEU A 1067 -30.31 10.68 6.12
C LEU A 1067 -29.27 11.66 6.66
N ALA A 1068 -29.71 12.73 7.29
CA ALA A 1068 -28.86 13.62 8.09
C ALA A 1068 -29.05 13.31 9.58
N THR A 1069 -27.95 13.28 10.33
CA THR A 1069 -27.97 12.99 11.77
C THR A 1069 -27.20 14.04 12.55
N ALA A 1070 -27.81 14.62 13.58
CA ALA A 1070 -27.19 15.58 14.48
C ALA A 1070 -26.71 14.92 15.78
N SER A 1071 -25.53 15.30 16.28
CA SER A 1071 -24.89 14.62 17.41
C SER A 1071 -24.15 15.55 18.38
N ALA A 1072 -24.02 15.07 19.63
CA ALA A 1072 -23.12 15.58 20.65
C ALA A 1072 -21.62 15.46 20.30
N ASP A 1073 -21.24 14.70 19.26
CA ASP A 1073 -19.87 14.79 18.71
C ASP A 1073 -19.61 16.10 17.94
N ARG A 1074 -20.62 16.98 17.90
CA ARG A 1074 -20.62 18.31 17.28
C ARG A 1074 -20.55 18.24 15.76
N THR A 1075 -21.02 17.14 15.17
CA THR A 1075 -21.06 16.94 13.73
C THR A 1075 -22.46 16.58 13.24
N VAL A 1076 -22.77 17.00 12.00
CA VAL A 1076 -23.85 16.41 11.21
C VAL A 1076 -23.26 15.48 10.17
N ARG A 1077 -23.77 14.26 10.11
CA ARG A 1077 -23.34 13.26 9.12
C ARG A 1077 -24.46 12.93 8.16
N LEU A 1078 -24.07 12.68 6.92
CA LEU A 1078 -24.95 12.27 5.85
C LEU A 1078 -24.74 10.79 5.56
N TRP A 1079 -25.83 10.06 5.41
CA TRP A 1079 -25.82 8.61 5.25
C TRP A 1079 -26.65 8.21 4.04
N ASP A 1080 -26.19 7.19 3.33
CA ASP A 1080 -27.05 6.42 2.46
C ASP A 1080 -27.97 5.56 3.35
N ALA A 1081 -29.26 5.89 3.34
CA ALA A 1081 -30.22 5.34 4.29
C ALA A 1081 -30.40 3.82 4.14
N LEU A 1082 -30.25 3.29 2.92
CA LEU A 1082 -30.48 1.87 2.63
C LEU A 1082 -29.18 1.07 2.63
N ALA A 1083 -28.09 1.63 2.09
CA ALA A 1083 -26.80 0.95 2.04
C ALA A 1083 -26.06 0.93 3.39
N GLY A 1084 -26.51 1.72 4.36
CA GLY A 1084 -25.88 1.77 5.69
C GLY A 1084 -24.57 2.56 5.74
N ARG A 1085 -24.25 3.33 4.68
CA ARG A 1085 -22.92 3.90 4.44
C ARG A 1085 -22.89 5.41 4.71
N GLU A 1086 -21.92 5.85 5.51
CA GLU A 1086 -21.62 7.28 5.69
C GLU A 1086 -21.11 7.89 4.36
N LEU A 1087 -21.72 8.98 3.91
CA LEU A 1087 -21.39 9.69 2.67
C LEU A 1087 -20.36 10.79 2.91
N SER A 1088 -20.59 11.61 3.94
CA SER A 1088 -19.77 12.76 4.33
C SER A 1088 -20.18 13.34 5.70
N VAL A 1089 -19.29 14.13 6.30
CA VAL A 1089 -19.62 15.07 7.37
C VAL A 1089 -20.06 16.39 6.73
N ALA A 1090 -21.31 16.80 6.95
CA ALA A 1090 -21.89 18.01 6.36
C ALA A 1090 -21.68 19.28 7.20
N ALA A 1091 -21.73 19.15 8.53
CA ALA A 1091 -21.62 20.29 9.44
C ALA A 1091 -20.72 19.98 10.63
N VAL A 1092 -20.08 21.03 11.16
CA VAL A 1092 -19.32 20.98 12.41
C VAL A 1092 -19.62 22.23 13.24
N HIS A 1093 -20.04 22.03 14.49
CA HIS A 1093 -20.27 23.09 15.47
C HIS A 1093 -19.20 23.10 16.57
N ASP A 1094 -19.21 24.18 17.33
CA ASP A 1094 -18.28 24.39 18.45
C ASP A 1094 -18.81 23.71 19.74
N ASP A 1095 -20.11 23.41 19.80
CA ASP A 1095 -20.83 22.66 20.84
C ASP A 1095 -21.77 21.58 20.24
N ASP A 1096 -22.52 20.87 21.07
CA ASP A 1096 -23.50 19.85 20.68
C ASP A 1096 -24.49 20.37 19.63
N ILE A 1097 -24.83 19.54 18.64
CA ILE A 1097 -25.86 19.86 17.64
C ILE A 1097 -27.14 19.14 18.03
N TRP A 1098 -28.16 19.91 18.39
CA TRP A 1098 -29.44 19.39 18.88
C TRP A 1098 -30.36 18.97 17.75
N ASP A 1099 -30.34 19.69 16.63
CA ASP A 1099 -31.28 19.46 15.55
C ASP A 1099 -30.72 19.79 14.16
N VAL A 1100 -31.31 19.16 13.13
CA VAL A 1100 -30.97 19.33 11.72
C VAL A 1100 -32.22 19.30 10.84
N ALA A 1101 -32.33 20.26 9.91
CA ALA A 1101 -33.40 20.32 8.92
C ALA A 1101 -32.84 20.49 7.50
N TRP A 1102 -33.44 19.80 6.54
CA TRP A 1102 -33.10 19.96 5.13
C TRP A 1102 -33.77 21.18 4.53
N SER A 1103 -33.08 21.85 3.60
CA SER A 1103 -33.75 22.80 2.71
C SER A 1103 -34.77 22.08 1.83
N PRO A 1104 -35.86 22.75 1.40
CA PRO A 1104 -36.87 22.14 0.54
C PRO A 1104 -36.33 21.57 -0.79
N ASP A 1105 -35.23 22.11 -1.30
CA ASP A 1105 -34.54 21.65 -2.51
C ASP A 1105 -33.54 20.50 -2.26
N GLY A 1106 -33.26 20.15 -0.99
CA GLY A 1106 -32.30 19.13 -0.60
C GLY A 1106 -30.83 19.50 -0.80
N ALA A 1107 -30.51 20.72 -1.22
CA ALA A 1107 -29.13 21.16 -1.50
C ALA A 1107 -28.38 21.62 -0.24
N ARG A 1108 -29.09 21.92 0.85
CA ARG A 1108 -28.54 22.49 2.08
C ARG A 1108 -29.15 21.85 3.32
N VAL A 1109 -28.45 21.99 4.43
CA VAL A 1109 -28.94 21.62 5.76
C VAL A 1109 -28.76 22.78 6.73
N ALA A 1110 -29.79 23.05 7.53
CA ALA A 1110 -29.73 23.98 8.66
C ALA A 1110 -29.53 23.19 9.95
N THR A 1111 -28.72 23.70 10.86
CA THR A 1111 -28.35 23.02 12.11
C THR A 1111 -28.52 23.94 13.31
N ALA A 1112 -29.11 23.44 14.38
CA ALA A 1112 -29.25 24.12 15.68
C ALA A 1112 -28.26 23.56 16.69
N SER A 1113 -27.58 24.42 17.45
CA SER A 1113 -26.52 24.00 18.36
C SER A 1113 -26.53 24.71 19.71
N GLY A 1114 -25.93 24.02 20.70
CA GLY A 1114 -25.58 24.56 22.01
C GLY A 1114 -24.67 25.79 21.96
N ASP A 1115 -23.98 26.02 20.85
CA ASP A 1115 -23.14 27.20 20.63
C ASP A 1115 -23.94 28.51 20.40
N ARG A 1116 -25.27 28.45 20.54
CA ARG A 1116 -26.23 29.56 20.41
C ARG A 1116 -26.40 30.06 18.98
N THR A 1117 -26.05 29.23 17.99
CA THR A 1117 -26.18 29.59 16.57
C THR A 1117 -27.04 28.62 15.80
N VAL A 1118 -27.66 29.14 14.73
CA VAL A 1118 -28.16 28.32 13.63
C VAL A 1118 -27.22 28.52 12.46
N ARG A 1119 -26.80 27.44 11.82
CA ARG A 1119 -25.89 27.48 10.66
C ARG A 1119 -26.50 26.78 9.47
N VAL A 1120 -26.27 27.32 8.29
CA VAL A 1120 -26.67 26.70 7.02
C VAL A 1120 -25.45 26.17 6.31
N TRP A 1121 -25.51 24.93 5.86
CA TRP A 1121 -24.40 24.23 5.23
C TRP A 1121 -24.79 23.74 3.85
N GLU A 1122 -23.84 23.81 2.92
CA GLU A 1122 -23.99 23.18 1.61
C GLU A 1122 -23.75 21.67 1.71
N VAL A 1123 -24.62 20.89 1.08
CA VAL A 1123 -24.53 19.42 1.09
C VAL A 1123 -23.65 18.96 -0.05
N VAL A 1124 -22.49 18.38 0.30
CA VAL A 1124 -21.57 17.75 -0.66
C VAL A 1124 -21.49 16.25 -0.36
N THR A 1125 -22.04 15.45 -1.27
CA THR A 1125 -22.04 13.98 -1.19
C THR A 1125 -21.11 13.31 -2.20
N ASP A 1126 -20.70 14.05 -3.25
CA ASP A 1126 -19.74 13.56 -4.24
C ASP A 1126 -18.31 13.52 -3.69
N GLY A 1127 -17.71 12.32 -3.74
CA GLY A 1127 -16.35 12.10 -3.26
C GLY A 1127 -15.28 12.78 -4.12
N ALA A 1128 -15.50 12.94 -5.42
CA ALA A 1128 -14.52 13.57 -6.31
C ALA A 1128 -14.45 15.09 -6.05
N ALA A 1129 -15.61 15.75 -5.98
CA ALA A 1129 -15.70 17.16 -5.61
C ALA A 1129 -15.06 17.45 -4.25
N LEU A 1130 -15.24 16.54 -3.28
CA LEU A 1130 -14.64 16.64 -1.95
C LEU A 1130 -13.10 16.63 -2.01
N VAL A 1131 -12.51 15.72 -2.78
CA VAL A 1131 -11.05 15.60 -2.95
C VAL A 1131 -10.47 16.83 -3.65
N GLU A 1132 -11.09 17.30 -4.73
CA GLU A 1132 -10.62 18.50 -5.43
C GLU A 1132 -10.65 19.72 -4.51
N ARG A 1133 -11.72 19.89 -3.73
CA ARG A 1133 -11.81 20.95 -2.73
C ARG A 1133 -10.72 20.85 -1.67
N ALA A 1134 -10.38 19.64 -1.20
CA ALA A 1134 -9.27 19.45 -0.26
C ALA A 1134 -7.90 19.79 -0.87
N ARG A 1135 -7.65 19.45 -2.14
CA ARG A 1135 -6.41 19.81 -2.84
C ARG A 1135 -6.18 21.32 -2.90
N THR A 1136 -7.25 22.10 -3.09
CA THR A 1136 -7.15 23.58 -3.08
C THR A 1136 -6.84 24.18 -1.70
N ARG A 1137 -6.89 23.38 -0.63
CA ARG A 1137 -6.73 23.81 0.77
C ARG A 1137 -5.45 23.30 1.42
N VAL A 1138 -4.57 22.69 0.63
CA VAL A 1138 -3.31 22.12 1.09
C VAL A 1138 -2.15 22.79 0.35
N PHE A 1139 -1.26 23.44 1.11
CA PHE A 1139 -0.22 24.32 0.56
C PHE A 1139 1.21 23.77 0.72
N ARG A 1140 1.33 22.49 1.08
CA ARG A 1140 2.59 21.75 1.16
C ARG A 1140 2.37 20.28 0.79
N ARG A 1141 3.45 19.49 0.77
CA ARG A 1141 3.40 18.03 0.67
C ARG A 1141 3.92 17.42 1.98
N LEU A 1142 3.60 16.15 2.21
CA LEU A 1142 4.24 15.38 3.27
C LEU A 1142 5.74 15.25 2.99
N THR A 1143 6.55 15.58 3.99
CA THR A 1143 8.01 15.43 3.95
C THR A 1143 8.42 13.96 3.89
N PRO A 1144 9.65 13.64 3.44
CA PRO A 1144 10.15 12.26 3.45
C PRO A 1144 10.10 11.62 4.85
N ASP A 1145 10.40 12.39 5.89
CA ASP A 1145 10.35 11.92 7.28
C ASP A 1145 8.92 11.62 7.73
N GLU A 1146 7.96 12.52 7.47
CA GLU A 1146 6.53 12.28 7.75
C GLU A 1146 6.03 11.03 7.01
N ARG A 1147 6.40 10.87 5.73
CA ARG A 1147 6.03 9.68 4.93
C ARG A 1147 6.59 8.41 5.52
N HIS A 1148 7.85 8.42 5.95
CA HIS A 1148 8.50 7.28 6.57
C HIS A 1148 7.85 6.93 7.91
N THR A 1149 7.55 7.92 8.77
CA THR A 1149 6.84 7.70 10.04
C THR A 1149 5.44 7.14 9.83
N LEU A 1150 4.74 7.59 8.80
CA LEU A 1150 3.39 7.14 8.45
C LEU A 1150 3.39 5.86 7.60
N MET A 1151 4.55 5.29 7.27
CA MET A 1151 4.70 4.10 6.41
C MET A 1151 4.00 4.24 5.05
N ILE A 1152 3.85 5.47 4.55
CA ILE A 1152 3.21 5.72 3.24
C ILE A 1152 4.19 5.31 2.14
N PRO A 1153 3.75 4.58 1.11
CA PRO A 1153 4.60 4.23 -0.03
C PRO A 1153 5.25 5.45 -0.68
N ALA A 1154 6.40 5.26 -1.33
CA ALA A 1154 7.02 6.32 -2.12
C ALA A 1154 6.03 6.79 -3.20
N PRO A 1155 5.96 8.10 -3.47
CA PRO A 1155 5.06 8.62 -4.50
C PRO A 1155 5.42 8.01 -5.84
N ARG A 1156 4.41 7.58 -6.62
CA ARG A 1156 4.65 7.15 -8.01
C ARG A 1156 5.35 8.30 -8.75
N PRO A 1157 6.44 8.06 -9.48
CA PRO A 1157 7.04 9.10 -10.31
C PRO A 1157 5.94 9.64 -11.23
N ALA A 1158 5.78 10.96 -11.26
CA ALA A 1158 4.88 11.61 -12.21
C ALA A 1158 5.27 11.14 -13.62
N PRO A 1159 4.31 10.90 -14.52
CA PRO A 1159 4.66 10.68 -15.92
C PRO A 1159 5.53 11.86 -16.36
N GLU A 1160 6.72 11.57 -16.90
CA GLU A 1160 7.56 12.60 -17.50
C GLU A 1160 6.67 13.40 -18.46
N PRO A 1161 6.72 14.74 -18.42
CA PRO A 1161 6.03 15.53 -19.43
C PRO A 1161 6.54 15.03 -20.77
N ALA A 1162 5.64 14.54 -21.62
CA ALA A 1162 5.97 14.24 -22.99
C ALA A 1162 6.50 15.55 -23.60
N ASP A 1163 7.79 15.58 -23.95
CA ASP A 1163 8.38 16.67 -24.71
C ASP A 1163 7.52 16.91 -25.97
N ALA A 1164 6.85 18.06 -26.01
CA ALA A 1164 6.18 18.63 -27.18
C ALA A 1164 6.28 20.15 -27.13
#